data_AF-A0A7X8TMC4-F1
#
_entry.id   AF-A0A7X8TMC4-F1
#
_cell.length_a   1.000
_cell.length_b   1.000
_cell.length_c   1.000
_cell.angle_alpha   90.00
_cell.angle_beta   90.00
_cell.angle_gamma   90.00
#
_symmetry.space_group_name_H-M   'P 1'
#
loop_
_entity.id
_entity.type
_entity.pdbx_description
1 polymer ?
#
loop_
_entity_poly.entity_id
_entity_poly.type
_entity_poly.pdbx_seq_one_letter_code
_entity_poly.pdbx_strand_id
1 'polypeptide(L)'
;MNQLESLLVEGLNKVASVIESNPSYDYILGDRLLKEEYERLAVDSEGNLTDQRELLDLWDWKVSETKPRVFGIDSAVRTAPVLAFATTANNRREIDFLQRLLEGQDLPSGVVNLCDLDAARQRVDQPAVKSALESAFKQFLESRSTIKRGLLHQLISFASFSLAAWKVLHTVEAKTFVVANDHSPGPVAYAKLARHFGMKTVYLQHAEVTTNFPPLDFDLSILRNRVSKNIYERVGPVTGQVMVASRDPKALDLTELRSTRQQLRTGGKLPALIYPSGVSNIESLENLYRALEENPDVSVVAVKVHPAAKNLEQFHTRNMSVRRTIPHKGHVAVCGNSSVAIELIAAGNLVFQCFDLDEITRDYYGFVRQGLTSEVRLEDADKAFWRSRSEDDLLTLADFLPNVSTRENVADSIRKRRLLSEIFSGKRLKQSEILRLRDRENLLRDVYCLTHSLVSYASEVDNLYGDDFRVIRTLDAAFARRDVELGPAYQRVGPNQARSVVEFWLAAKAIEWNGRAPTRAGRDNLMRFVRLYSANPRAKRWLENKMFDILVRFGSPDELLQLFASAEHLASDGLGANKKVAFVRFTEANPAWADRLRKLFNPNSSQVTSLEELKLSVQCMRKVDGELEYDDFRQVEHEFKRRHPIVGADYSDYVEPVYDQLGSRAAYIDVLRNSAQKRDLLDTFKTRLQDKEGYGFVRLSDGEGILFQKYSSFLTEEDSRNRQRHWWGEEIPQNLLAELLTDLEVAVADADLLGIPSVYRFLRDHSDRTKSLYDTLQGRGLLSVLQGVPHFDAPAKRYTDDKANLALFCSTDTVDELMTAARKLILVSSAAPEAASRLYGRYGGVVHIPVPTHNKTQHNMKYVSAGRPLPYVYREVNEQLQDVVRPGDLVLVGAGVAGKTFVRTARHAGAVGLDIGSAMDQLLDAGIHSLF
;
A
#
# COMPACT_ATOMS: atom_id res chain seq x y z
N MET A 1 20.33 23.99 -38.37
CA MET A 1 20.58 24.29 -36.95
C MET A 1 20.99 23.00 -36.27
N ASN A 2 22.14 22.97 -35.58
CA ASN A 2 22.62 21.77 -34.88
C ASN A 2 21.72 21.52 -33.63
N GLN A 3 21.48 20.27 -33.23
CA GLN A 3 20.62 19.94 -32.08
C GLN A 3 21.07 20.66 -30.80
N LEU A 4 22.38 20.78 -30.59
CA LEU A 4 22.95 21.49 -29.44
C LEU A 4 22.56 22.97 -29.42
N GLU A 5 22.67 23.65 -30.54
CA GLU A 5 22.34 25.07 -30.69
C GLU A 5 20.87 25.34 -30.37
N SER A 6 19.95 24.53 -30.91
CA SER A 6 18.51 24.62 -30.61
C SER A 6 18.23 24.47 -29.11
N LEU A 7 18.86 23.50 -28.45
CA LEU A 7 18.69 23.27 -27.01
C LEU A 7 19.25 24.42 -26.16
N LEU A 8 20.33 25.07 -26.62
CA LEU A 8 20.90 26.23 -25.94
C LEU A 8 20.02 27.48 -26.09
N VAL A 9 19.44 27.71 -27.27
CA VAL A 9 18.44 28.79 -27.49
C VAL A 9 17.23 28.59 -26.58
N GLU A 10 16.70 27.36 -26.52
CA GLU A 10 15.62 27.02 -25.58
C GLU A 10 16.01 27.29 -24.13
N GLY A 11 17.25 26.96 -23.75
CA GLY A 11 17.79 27.20 -22.41
C GLY A 11 17.87 28.68 -22.05
N LEU A 12 18.35 29.54 -22.96
CA LEU A 12 18.41 30.99 -22.77
C LEU A 12 16.99 31.58 -22.58
N ASN A 13 16.04 31.20 -23.44
CA ASN A 13 14.64 31.61 -23.33
C ASN A 13 13.99 31.17 -22.01
N LYS A 14 14.30 29.95 -21.56
CA LYS A 14 13.79 29.39 -20.30
C LYS A 14 14.32 30.10 -19.06
N VAL A 15 15.59 30.52 -19.07
CA VAL A 15 16.16 31.34 -18.00
C VAL A 15 15.56 32.75 -18.02
N ALA A 16 15.33 33.31 -19.20
CA ALA A 16 14.80 34.67 -19.36
C ALA A 16 13.36 34.81 -18.84
N SER A 17 12.49 33.82 -19.04
CA SER A 17 11.04 33.96 -18.78
C SER A 17 10.69 34.37 -17.34
N VAL A 18 11.42 33.86 -16.34
CA VAL A 18 11.18 34.19 -14.92
C VAL A 18 11.77 35.55 -14.55
N ILE A 19 12.85 35.96 -15.23
CA ILE A 19 13.55 37.22 -14.97
C ILE A 19 12.76 38.39 -15.58
N GLU A 20 12.35 38.25 -16.84
CA GLU A 20 11.60 39.26 -17.59
C GLU A 20 10.22 39.55 -16.95
N SER A 21 9.63 38.56 -16.28
CA SER A 21 8.35 38.69 -15.58
C SER A 21 8.46 39.29 -14.17
N ASN A 22 9.68 39.62 -13.70
CA ASN A 22 9.91 40.26 -12.41
C ASN A 22 10.58 41.65 -12.59
N PRO A 23 9.80 42.75 -12.55
CA PRO A 23 10.31 44.11 -12.75
C PRO A 23 11.40 44.53 -11.75
N SER A 24 11.44 43.91 -10.56
CA SER A 24 12.39 44.21 -9.49
C SER A 24 13.59 43.24 -9.45
N TYR A 25 13.79 42.42 -10.48
CA TYR A 25 14.81 41.37 -10.43
C TYR A 25 16.25 41.90 -10.26
N ASP A 26 16.57 43.04 -10.89
CA ASP A 26 17.90 43.66 -10.76
C ASP A 26 18.16 44.12 -9.32
N TYR A 27 17.13 44.58 -8.60
CA TYR A 27 17.21 44.91 -7.18
C TYR A 27 17.49 43.66 -6.31
N ILE A 28 16.92 42.50 -6.68
CA ILE A 28 17.17 41.22 -5.99
C ILE A 28 18.63 40.78 -6.14
N LEU A 29 19.26 41.08 -7.28
CA LEU A 29 20.67 40.73 -7.51
C LEU A 29 21.65 41.66 -6.78
N GLY A 30 21.25 42.89 -6.47
CA GLY A 30 21.99 43.84 -5.65
C GLY A 30 23.45 43.99 -6.07
N ASP A 31 24.38 43.86 -5.10
CA ASP A 31 25.83 44.02 -5.27
C ASP A 31 26.45 43.17 -6.39
N ARG A 32 25.79 42.11 -6.86
CA ARG A 32 26.28 41.29 -7.97
C ARG A 32 26.34 42.05 -9.30
N LEU A 33 25.53 43.10 -9.43
CA LEU A 33 25.46 43.97 -10.59
C LEU A 33 26.30 45.25 -10.44
N LEU A 34 26.86 45.53 -9.25
CA LEU A 34 27.74 46.68 -8.96
C LEU A 34 29.20 46.44 -9.36
N LYS A 35 29.45 45.52 -10.30
CA LYS A 35 30.81 45.27 -10.79
C LYS A 35 31.08 46.20 -11.97
N GLU A 36 32.32 46.67 -12.04
CA GLU A 36 32.77 47.63 -13.04
C GLU A 36 32.44 47.20 -14.48
N GLU A 37 32.50 45.89 -14.79
CA GLU A 37 32.14 45.37 -16.11
C GLU A 37 30.67 45.52 -16.51
N TYR A 38 29.74 45.60 -15.55
CA TYR A 38 28.31 45.80 -15.81
C TYR A 38 27.93 47.28 -15.75
N GLU A 39 28.64 48.08 -14.95
CA GLU A 39 28.40 49.53 -14.82
C GLU A 39 28.73 50.30 -16.11
N ARG A 40 29.75 49.84 -16.83
CA ARG A 40 30.23 50.43 -18.08
C ARG A 40 29.28 50.26 -19.27
N LEU A 41 28.26 49.39 -19.16
CA LEU A 41 27.31 49.15 -20.25
C LEU A 41 26.31 50.29 -20.39
N ALA A 42 26.10 50.77 -21.62
CA ALA A 42 25.14 51.81 -21.93
C ALA A 42 23.69 51.37 -21.63
N VAL A 43 22.94 52.21 -20.92
CA VAL A 43 21.52 51.99 -20.58
C VAL A 43 20.65 53.18 -20.98
N ASP A 44 19.40 52.92 -21.33
CA ASP A 44 18.37 53.95 -21.53
C ASP A 44 17.78 54.46 -20.19
N SER A 45 16.81 55.38 -20.27
CA SER A 45 16.12 55.93 -19.10
C SER A 45 15.30 54.90 -18.30
N GLU A 46 15.03 53.73 -18.87
CA GLU A 46 14.30 52.62 -18.23
C GLU A 46 15.24 51.52 -17.72
N GLY A 47 16.55 51.69 -17.89
CA GLY A 47 17.58 50.76 -17.46
C GLY A 47 17.82 49.59 -18.42
N ASN A 48 17.32 49.67 -19.66
CA ASN A 48 17.57 48.65 -20.69
C ASN A 48 18.91 48.90 -21.38
N LEU A 49 19.63 47.83 -21.69
CA LEU A 49 20.92 47.87 -22.38
C LEU A 49 20.70 48.20 -23.86
N THR A 50 21.39 49.23 -24.36
CA THR A 50 21.11 49.82 -25.69
C THR A 50 22.13 49.47 -26.77
N ASP A 51 23.33 49.03 -26.41
CA ASP A 51 24.40 48.70 -27.38
C ASP A 51 24.60 47.19 -27.50
N GLN A 52 24.13 46.62 -28.61
CA GLN A 52 24.25 45.18 -28.89
C GLN A 52 25.71 44.72 -29.03
N ARG A 53 26.61 45.58 -29.49
CA ARG A 53 28.03 45.25 -29.63
C ARG A 53 28.70 45.12 -28.26
N GLU A 54 28.40 46.02 -27.34
CA GLU A 54 28.89 45.93 -25.95
C GLU A 54 28.43 44.64 -25.26
N LEU A 55 27.19 44.20 -25.52
CA LEU A 55 26.65 42.94 -25.00
C LEU A 55 27.41 41.71 -25.52
N LEU A 56 27.69 41.67 -26.83
CA LEU A 56 28.43 40.58 -27.47
C LEU A 56 29.88 40.55 -27.00
N ASP A 57 30.55 41.70 -26.91
CA ASP A 57 31.93 41.80 -26.45
C ASP A 57 32.07 41.33 -24.98
N LEU A 58 31.13 41.75 -24.10
CA LEU A 58 31.09 41.30 -22.71
C LEU A 58 30.80 39.79 -22.59
N TRP A 59 29.87 39.28 -23.38
CA TRP A 59 29.55 37.85 -23.44
C TRP A 59 30.78 37.04 -23.84
N ASP A 60 31.41 37.38 -24.97
CA ASP A 60 32.56 36.64 -25.51
C ASP A 60 33.73 36.64 -24.53
N TRP A 61 34.02 37.79 -23.90
CA TRP A 61 35.04 37.88 -22.86
C TRP A 61 34.71 36.99 -21.67
N LYS A 62 33.49 37.10 -21.10
CA LYS A 62 33.10 36.32 -19.91
C LYS A 62 33.06 34.81 -20.18
N VAL A 63 32.52 34.38 -21.31
CA VAL A 63 32.44 32.97 -21.68
C VAL A 63 33.83 32.40 -21.97
N SER A 64 34.74 33.19 -22.55
CA SER A 64 36.11 32.76 -22.83
C SER A 64 36.99 32.66 -21.59
N GLU A 65 36.84 33.58 -20.64
CA GLU A 65 37.66 33.66 -19.43
C GLU A 65 37.06 32.94 -18.21
N THR A 66 35.82 32.44 -18.31
CA THR A 66 35.17 31.75 -17.19
C THR A 66 35.90 30.47 -16.80
N LYS A 67 36.01 30.26 -15.48
CA LYS A 67 36.49 29.02 -14.86
C LYS A 67 35.33 28.35 -14.12
N PRO A 68 34.43 27.66 -14.83
CA PRO A 68 33.28 27.04 -14.20
C PRO A 68 33.72 25.99 -13.18
N ARG A 69 32.83 25.75 -12.20
CA ARG A 69 32.96 24.65 -11.25
C ARG A 69 32.66 23.34 -11.98
N VAL A 70 33.67 22.48 -12.14
CA VAL A 70 33.56 21.16 -12.78
C VAL A 70 33.69 20.09 -11.72
N PHE A 71 32.74 19.16 -11.68
CA PHE A 71 32.68 18.08 -10.69
C PHE A 71 33.59 16.90 -11.09
N GLY A 72 34.26 16.30 -10.12
CA GLY A 72 35.07 15.10 -10.32
C GLY A 72 34.19 13.86 -10.52
N ILE A 73 34.52 13.04 -11.52
CA ILE A 73 33.77 11.83 -11.86
C ILE A 73 34.67 10.61 -11.65
N ASP A 74 34.42 9.86 -10.57
CA ASP A 74 35.06 8.58 -10.30
C ASP A 74 34.36 7.42 -11.04
N SER A 75 34.82 6.19 -10.80
CA SER A 75 34.25 4.99 -11.42
C SER A 75 32.80 4.73 -10.99
N ALA A 76 32.43 5.00 -9.74
CA ALA A 76 31.08 4.77 -9.23
C ALA A 76 30.07 5.77 -9.81
N VAL A 77 30.44 7.06 -9.88
CA VAL A 77 29.63 8.11 -10.49
C VAL A 77 29.47 7.89 -12.00
N ARG A 78 30.52 7.42 -12.68
CA ARG A 78 30.49 7.15 -14.12
C ARG A 78 29.40 6.15 -14.51
N THR A 79 29.23 5.10 -13.71
CA THR A 79 28.25 4.02 -13.94
C THR A 79 26.93 4.25 -13.22
N ALA A 80 26.73 5.39 -12.55
CA ALA A 80 25.51 5.67 -11.82
C ALA A 80 24.29 5.66 -12.76
N PRO A 81 23.18 5.00 -12.39
CA PRO A 81 22.00 4.89 -13.26
C PRO A 81 21.30 6.25 -13.44
N VAL A 82 21.35 7.09 -12.40
CA VAL A 82 20.67 8.39 -12.34
C VAL A 82 21.62 9.45 -11.79
N LEU A 83 21.76 10.56 -12.52
CA LEU A 83 22.47 11.75 -12.06
C LEU A 83 21.48 12.86 -11.74
N ALA A 84 21.82 13.71 -10.78
CA ALA A 84 21.02 14.85 -10.39
C ALA A 84 21.84 16.14 -10.27
N PHE A 85 21.18 17.28 -10.42
CA PHE A 85 21.73 18.60 -10.10
C PHE A 85 20.79 19.35 -9.15
N ALA A 86 21.15 19.34 -7.86
CA ALA A 86 20.41 19.98 -6.78
C ALA A 86 21.35 20.76 -5.85
N THR A 87 21.22 22.09 -5.87
CA THR A 87 22.12 22.99 -5.13
C THR A 87 21.58 23.33 -3.74
N THR A 88 20.32 23.77 -3.65
CA THR A 88 19.73 24.26 -2.39
C THR A 88 19.22 23.11 -1.52
N ALA A 89 19.06 23.35 -0.21
CA ALA A 89 18.45 22.38 0.70
C ALA A 89 17.06 21.91 0.24
N ASN A 90 16.25 22.80 -0.35
CA ASN A 90 14.93 22.44 -0.91
C ASN A 90 15.07 21.49 -2.09
N ASN A 91 16.02 21.74 -2.99
CA ASN A 91 16.26 20.84 -4.13
C ASN A 91 16.73 19.46 -3.67
N ARG A 92 17.62 19.43 -2.68
CA ARG A 92 18.18 18.19 -2.11
C ARG A 92 17.10 17.33 -1.47
N ARG A 93 16.16 17.93 -0.73
CA ARG A 93 14.99 17.24 -0.20
C ARG A 93 14.14 16.56 -1.28
N GLU A 94 14.03 17.16 -2.47
CA GLU A 94 13.32 16.53 -3.58
C GLU A 94 14.11 15.35 -4.18
N ILE A 95 15.45 15.39 -4.16
CA ILE A 95 16.28 14.24 -4.54
C ILE A 95 16.09 13.08 -3.55
N ASP A 96 16.10 13.35 -2.24
CA ASP A 96 15.84 12.34 -1.20
C ASP A 96 14.42 11.76 -1.32
N PHE A 97 13.45 12.60 -1.72
CA PHE A 97 12.11 12.15 -2.05
C PHE A 97 12.12 11.20 -3.26
N LEU A 98 12.79 11.56 -4.36
CA LEU A 98 12.88 10.69 -5.53
C LEU A 98 13.55 9.35 -5.20
N GLN A 99 14.61 9.35 -4.40
CA GLN A 99 15.28 8.11 -4.00
C GLN A 99 14.32 7.17 -3.27
N ARG A 100 13.62 7.65 -2.23
CA ARG A 100 12.58 6.87 -1.53
C ARG A 100 11.46 6.42 -2.46
N LEU A 101 11.11 7.27 -3.44
CA LEU A 101 10.08 6.98 -4.43
C LEU A 101 10.45 5.80 -5.34
N LEU A 102 11.72 5.70 -5.74
CA LEU A 102 12.26 4.64 -6.58
C LEU A 102 12.46 3.34 -5.79
N GLU A 103 13.00 3.43 -4.57
CA GLU A 103 13.16 2.29 -3.65
C GLU A 103 11.83 1.60 -3.37
N GLY A 104 10.78 2.38 -3.06
CA GLY A 104 9.44 1.84 -2.82
C GLY A 104 8.75 1.26 -4.07
N GLN A 105 9.42 1.20 -5.22
CA GLN A 105 8.92 0.59 -6.46
C GLN A 105 9.89 -0.46 -7.03
N ASP A 106 10.91 -0.86 -6.27
CA ASP A 106 11.97 -1.78 -6.70
C ASP A 106 12.70 -1.29 -7.97
N LEU A 107 12.89 0.03 -8.10
CA LEU A 107 13.61 0.66 -9.20
C LEU A 107 15.01 1.10 -8.77
N PRO A 108 15.94 1.37 -9.72
CA PRO A 108 17.31 1.77 -9.39
C PRO A 108 17.36 2.98 -8.46
N SER A 109 17.86 2.79 -7.23
CA SER A 109 17.86 3.78 -6.16
C SER A 109 19.14 4.63 -6.05
N GLY A 110 20.16 4.33 -6.87
CA GLY A 110 21.46 5.01 -6.86
C GLY A 110 21.44 6.39 -7.55
N VAL A 111 20.71 7.36 -6.99
CA VAL A 111 20.71 8.75 -7.48
C VAL A 111 21.94 9.49 -6.96
N VAL A 112 22.83 9.91 -7.85
CA VAL A 112 24.02 10.69 -7.49
C VAL A 112 23.80 12.16 -7.81
N ASN A 113 23.79 13.01 -6.78
CA ASN A 113 23.75 14.46 -6.96
C ASN A 113 25.15 15.03 -7.20
N LEU A 114 25.36 15.61 -8.39
CA LEU A 114 26.67 16.17 -8.78
C LEU A 114 27.16 17.26 -7.82
N CYS A 115 26.24 18.01 -7.20
CA CYS A 115 26.60 19.09 -6.28
C CYS A 115 27.23 18.61 -4.96
N ASP A 116 27.20 17.30 -4.68
CA ASP A 116 27.84 16.67 -3.53
C ASP A 116 29.24 16.14 -3.80
N LEU A 117 29.66 16.18 -5.06
CA LEU A 117 30.98 15.75 -5.47
C LEU A 117 32.00 16.87 -5.28
N ASP A 118 33.25 16.47 -5.10
CA ASP A 118 34.39 17.37 -5.17
C ASP A 118 34.42 18.08 -6.52
N ALA A 119 34.78 19.36 -6.51
CA ALA A 119 34.77 20.18 -7.70
C ALA A 119 35.93 21.16 -7.74
N ALA A 120 36.46 21.36 -8.95
CA ALA A 120 37.52 22.32 -9.21
C ALA A 120 37.02 23.43 -10.15
N ARG A 121 37.52 24.65 -9.95
CA ARG A 121 37.34 25.73 -10.93
C ARG A 121 38.44 25.63 -11.98
N GLN A 122 38.05 25.38 -13.22
CA GLN A 122 38.99 25.25 -14.32
C GLN A 122 38.44 25.84 -15.61
N ARG A 123 39.32 26.30 -16.49
CA ARG A 123 38.93 26.77 -17.83
C ARG A 123 38.49 25.57 -18.66
N VAL A 124 37.36 25.69 -19.34
CA VAL A 124 36.84 24.64 -20.22
C VAL A 124 37.03 25.09 -21.66
N ASP A 125 37.96 24.45 -22.37
CA ASP A 125 38.18 24.74 -23.78
C ASP A 125 37.45 23.71 -24.66
N GLN A 126 36.30 24.12 -25.17
CA GLN A 126 35.41 23.32 -26.04
C GLN A 126 34.86 24.22 -27.15
N PRO A 127 35.57 24.34 -28.30
CA PRO A 127 35.20 25.26 -29.37
C PRO A 127 33.79 25.05 -29.92
N ALA A 128 33.35 23.80 -30.03
CA ALA A 128 32.01 23.47 -30.53
C ALA A 128 30.88 24.01 -29.62
N VAL A 129 31.04 23.92 -28.30
CA VAL A 129 30.06 24.42 -27.34
C VAL A 129 30.08 25.94 -27.29
N LYS A 130 31.27 26.55 -27.32
CA LYS A 130 31.45 28.01 -27.35
C LYS A 130 30.77 28.62 -28.58
N SER A 131 31.03 28.06 -29.76
CA SER A 131 30.41 28.50 -31.01
C SER A 131 28.88 28.32 -31.00
N ALA A 132 28.37 27.21 -30.45
CA ALA A 132 26.93 27.01 -30.31
C ALA A 132 26.29 28.00 -29.30
N LEU A 133 26.97 28.34 -28.20
CA LEU A 133 26.54 29.35 -27.24
C LEU A 133 26.52 30.76 -27.84
N GLU A 134 27.54 31.11 -28.62
CA GLU A 134 27.61 32.40 -29.33
C GLU A 134 26.47 32.55 -30.34
N SER A 135 26.24 31.51 -31.16
CA SER A 135 25.13 31.50 -32.13
C SER A 135 23.77 31.59 -31.42
N ALA A 136 23.58 30.81 -30.34
CA ALA A 136 22.35 30.83 -29.56
C ALA A 136 22.11 32.19 -28.90
N PHE A 137 23.16 32.86 -28.40
CA PHE A 137 23.05 34.18 -27.81
C PHE A 137 22.72 35.24 -28.85
N LYS A 138 23.35 35.22 -30.04
CA LYS A 138 23.01 36.12 -31.15
C LYS A 138 21.54 35.99 -31.55
N GLN A 139 21.05 34.77 -31.72
CA GLN A 139 19.64 34.52 -32.02
C GLN A 139 18.71 34.99 -30.87
N PHE A 140 19.13 34.82 -29.62
CA PHE A 140 18.38 35.32 -28.46
C PHE A 140 18.27 36.86 -28.52
N LEU A 141 19.37 37.57 -28.80
CA LEU A 141 19.38 39.03 -28.95
C LEU A 141 18.46 39.50 -30.09
N GLU A 142 18.49 38.82 -31.24
CA GLU A 142 17.61 39.14 -32.38
C GLU A 142 16.12 38.98 -32.05
N SER A 143 15.78 38.12 -31.09
CA SER A 143 14.40 37.86 -30.68
C SER A 143 13.86 38.81 -29.59
N ARG A 144 14.67 39.75 -29.12
CA ARG A 144 14.34 40.65 -27.99
C ARG A 144 14.62 42.11 -28.31
N SER A 145 13.69 42.97 -27.91
CA SER A 145 13.81 44.42 -28.07
C SER A 145 14.52 45.11 -26.90
N THR A 146 14.55 44.50 -25.72
CA THR A 146 15.13 45.08 -24.49
C THR A 146 15.78 43.99 -23.62
N ILE A 147 16.92 44.31 -22.99
CA ILE A 147 17.65 43.41 -22.07
C ILE A 147 18.15 44.22 -20.89
N LYS A 148 17.95 43.72 -19.66
CA LYS A 148 18.47 44.35 -18.43
C LYS A 148 19.75 43.69 -17.95
N ARG A 149 20.50 44.39 -17.07
CA ARG A 149 21.78 43.91 -16.51
C ARG A 149 21.60 42.58 -15.76
N GLY A 150 20.52 42.44 -14.99
CA GLY A 150 20.23 41.19 -14.28
C GLY A 150 19.98 40.00 -15.20
N LEU A 151 19.28 40.21 -16.31
CA LEU A 151 19.07 39.16 -17.32
C LEU A 151 20.41 38.73 -17.93
N LEU A 152 21.22 39.68 -18.43
CA LEU A 152 22.52 39.39 -19.01
C LEU A 152 23.43 38.58 -18.05
N HIS A 153 23.46 38.96 -16.77
CA HIS A 153 24.22 38.23 -15.75
C HIS A 153 23.81 36.75 -15.63
N GLN A 154 22.50 36.46 -15.70
CA GLN A 154 21.99 35.09 -15.63
C GLN A 154 22.25 34.31 -16.92
N LEU A 155 22.19 34.95 -18.09
CA LEU A 155 22.53 34.31 -19.36
C LEU A 155 24.03 33.93 -19.41
N ILE A 156 24.92 34.82 -18.94
CA ILE A 156 26.36 34.50 -18.81
C ILE A 156 26.57 33.34 -17.83
N SER A 157 25.82 33.32 -16.72
CA SER A 157 25.86 32.21 -15.77
C SER A 157 25.42 30.90 -16.44
N PHE A 158 24.36 30.92 -17.26
CA PHE A 158 23.89 29.77 -18.04
C PHE A 158 24.97 29.24 -19.01
N ALA A 159 25.66 30.13 -19.72
CA ALA A 159 26.77 29.74 -20.60
C ALA A 159 27.91 29.08 -19.83
N SER A 160 28.29 29.65 -18.68
CA SER A 160 29.31 29.08 -17.80
C SER A 160 28.93 27.68 -17.30
N PHE A 161 27.66 27.46 -16.93
CA PHE A 161 27.19 26.13 -16.52
C PHE A 161 27.10 25.15 -17.69
N SER A 162 26.77 25.61 -18.91
CA SER A 162 26.74 24.76 -20.10
C SER A 162 28.11 24.18 -20.43
N LEU A 163 29.18 24.98 -20.29
CA LEU A 163 30.55 24.50 -20.42
C LEU A 163 30.90 23.44 -19.36
N ALA A 164 30.49 23.66 -18.11
CA ALA A 164 30.69 22.69 -17.02
C ALA A 164 29.94 21.39 -17.29
N ALA A 165 28.66 21.50 -17.69
CA ALA A 165 27.78 20.39 -17.98
C ALA A 165 28.32 19.54 -19.12
N TRP A 166 28.82 20.16 -20.20
CA TRP A 166 29.50 19.42 -21.27
C TRP A 166 30.67 18.59 -20.74
N LYS A 167 31.58 19.22 -19.99
CA LYS A 167 32.78 18.55 -19.45
C LYS A 167 32.44 17.40 -18.50
N VAL A 168 31.33 17.47 -17.79
CA VAL A 168 30.88 16.38 -16.89
C VAL A 168 30.12 15.31 -17.66
N LEU A 169 29.06 15.69 -18.38
CA LEU A 169 28.06 14.76 -18.91
C LEU A 169 28.55 13.91 -20.09
N HIS A 170 29.57 14.35 -20.84
CA HIS A 170 30.17 13.52 -21.89
C HIS A 170 30.99 12.33 -21.37
N THR A 171 31.24 12.25 -20.05
CA THR A 171 32.10 11.21 -19.44
C THR A 171 31.35 10.14 -18.66
N VAL A 172 30.02 10.24 -18.57
CA VAL A 172 29.17 9.38 -17.73
C VAL A 172 28.27 8.51 -18.60
N GLU A 173 27.84 7.37 -18.06
CA GLU A 173 27.00 6.40 -18.78
C GLU A 173 25.50 6.48 -18.40
N ALA A 174 25.18 7.36 -17.45
CA ALA A 174 23.84 7.56 -16.90
C ALA A 174 22.79 7.72 -18.00
N LYS A 175 21.61 7.14 -17.79
CA LYS A 175 20.49 7.20 -18.75
C LYS A 175 19.46 8.26 -18.39
N THR A 176 19.48 8.73 -17.15
CA THR A 176 18.50 9.67 -16.63
C THR A 176 19.19 10.79 -15.86
N PHE A 177 18.74 12.02 -16.09
CA PHE A 177 19.23 13.23 -15.47
C PHE A 177 18.08 13.98 -14.79
N VAL A 178 18.28 14.34 -13.52
CA VAL A 178 17.24 14.90 -12.66
C VAL A 178 17.60 16.32 -12.25
N VAL A 179 16.65 17.23 -12.34
CA VAL A 179 16.76 18.58 -11.79
C VAL A 179 15.58 18.89 -10.88
N ALA A 180 15.80 19.66 -9.83
CA ALA A 180 14.72 20.09 -8.94
C ALA A 180 14.35 21.57 -9.10
N ASN A 181 14.89 22.26 -10.10
CA ASN A 181 14.56 23.65 -10.44
C ASN A 181 14.56 23.78 -11.97
N ASP A 182 13.53 24.42 -12.51
CA ASP A 182 13.22 24.47 -13.94
C ASP A 182 13.62 25.78 -14.62
N HIS A 183 14.12 26.78 -13.91
CA HIS A 183 14.38 28.12 -14.48
C HIS A 183 15.73 28.70 -14.10
N SER A 184 16.41 28.16 -13.08
CA SER A 184 17.74 28.63 -12.69
C SER A 184 18.81 28.22 -13.72
N PRO A 185 19.83 29.07 -13.98
CA PRO A 185 20.80 28.83 -15.05
C PRO A 185 21.50 27.47 -15.01
N GLY A 186 21.97 27.04 -13.83
CA GLY A 186 22.68 25.77 -13.66
C GLY A 186 21.82 24.55 -14.01
N PRO A 187 20.68 24.34 -13.33
CA PRO A 187 19.76 23.26 -13.64
C PRO A 187 19.33 23.23 -15.11
N VAL A 188 18.98 24.38 -15.70
CA VAL A 188 18.57 24.47 -17.10
C VAL A 188 19.72 24.05 -18.03
N ALA A 189 20.94 24.56 -17.82
CA ALA A 189 22.11 24.18 -18.61
C ALA A 189 22.38 22.67 -18.55
N TYR A 190 22.41 22.09 -17.35
CA TYR A 190 22.65 20.66 -17.18
C TYR A 190 21.55 19.80 -17.82
N ALA A 191 20.27 20.19 -17.69
CA ALA A 191 19.17 19.46 -18.32
C ALA A 191 19.24 19.49 -19.86
N LYS A 192 19.55 20.65 -20.45
CA LYS A 192 19.70 20.78 -21.92
C LYS A 192 20.87 19.96 -22.45
N LEU A 193 22.01 19.99 -21.77
CA LEU A 193 23.17 19.18 -22.15
C LEU A 193 22.95 17.69 -21.92
N ALA A 194 22.25 17.29 -20.85
CA ALA A 194 21.87 15.90 -20.64
C ALA A 194 21.01 15.36 -21.80
N ARG A 195 20.04 16.15 -22.27
CA ARG A 195 19.22 15.82 -23.44
C ARG A 195 20.05 15.72 -24.72
N HIS A 196 21.05 16.59 -24.91
CA HIS A 196 21.98 16.49 -26.02
C HIS A 196 22.75 15.16 -26.03
N PHE A 197 23.17 14.67 -24.86
CA PHE A 197 23.80 13.36 -24.69
C PHE A 197 22.82 12.17 -24.64
N GLY A 198 21.55 12.38 -24.97
CA GLY A 198 20.54 11.32 -25.09
C GLY A 198 19.99 10.81 -23.75
N MET A 199 20.22 11.52 -22.64
CA MET A 199 19.64 11.18 -21.34
C MET A 199 18.18 11.60 -21.27
N LYS A 200 17.37 10.82 -20.54
CA LYS A 200 16.02 11.19 -20.13
C LYS A 200 16.08 12.26 -19.06
N THR A 201 15.33 13.35 -19.25
CA THR A 201 15.33 14.49 -18.34
C THR A 201 14.11 14.46 -17.43
N VAL A 202 14.33 14.64 -16.13
CA VAL A 202 13.28 14.60 -15.10
C VAL A 202 13.31 15.87 -14.28
N TYR A 203 12.15 16.49 -14.10
CA TYR A 203 11.98 17.65 -13.23
C TYR A 203 11.24 17.28 -11.95
N LEU A 204 11.76 17.73 -10.80
CA LEU A 204 11.11 17.64 -9.50
C LEU A 204 10.72 19.03 -9.01
N GLN A 205 9.43 19.27 -8.80
CA GLN A 205 8.97 20.55 -8.26
C GLN A 205 9.37 20.70 -6.78
N HIS A 206 10.12 21.76 -6.46
CA HIS A 206 10.59 22.06 -5.10
C HIS A 206 9.78 23.14 -4.36
N ALA A 207 8.94 23.91 -5.07
CA ALA A 207 8.14 25.02 -4.54
C ALA A 207 6.87 25.24 -5.37
N GLU A 208 5.89 25.97 -4.82
CA GLU A 208 4.68 26.37 -5.55
C GLU A 208 5.02 27.26 -6.74
N VAL A 209 4.21 27.16 -7.80
CA VAL A 209 4.48 27.78 -9.11
C VAL A 209 3.44 28.84 -9.44
N THR A 210 3.79 29.73 -10.37
CA THR A 210 2.89 30.76 -10.90
C THR A 210 2.91 30.76 -12.42
N THR A 211 2.04 31.56 -13.05
CA THR A 211 1.98 31.69 -14.52
C THR A 211 3.22 32.35 -15.15
N ASN A 212 4.17 32.80 -14.32
CA ASN A 212 5.42 33.42 -14.76
C ASN A 212 6.56 32.40 -14.98
N PHE A 213 6.32 31.12 -14.63
CA PHE A 213 7.28 30.04 -14.81
C PHE A 213 7.35 29.62 -16.29
N PRO A 214 8.45 28.98 -16.73
CA PRO A 214 8.56 28.46 -18.10
C PRO A 214 7.70 27.20 -18.32
N PRO A 215 7.33 26.88 -19.58
CA PRO A 215 6.70 25.61 -19.91
C PRO A 215 7.55 24.39 -19.51
N LEU A 216 6.88 23.28 -19.24
CA LEU A 216 7.52 21.99 -18.92
C LEU A 216 8.01 21.30 -20.19
N ASP A 217 9.32 21.07 -20.28
CA ASP A 217 10.02 20.54 -21.45
C ASP A 217 10.81 19.24 -21.18
N PHE A 218 10.44 18.51 -20.11
CA PHE A 218 11.11 17.34 -19.58
C PHE A 218 10.44 16.03 -20.04
N ASP A 219 11.16 14.90 -20.07
CA ASP A 219 10.55 13.59 -20.36
C ASP A 219 9.55 13.18 -19.27
N LEU A 220 9.83 13.52 -18.01
CA LEU A 220 8.92 13.37 -16.87
C LEU A 220 8.99 14.57 -15.93
N SER A 221 7.85 15.15 -15.58
CA SER A 221 7.73 16.19 -14.56
C SER A 221 6.96 15.67 -13.34
N ILE A 222 7.61 15.70 -12.17
CA ILE A 222 7.06 15.23 -10.89
C ILE A 222 6.62 16.43 -10.06
N LEU A 223 5.34 16.73 -10.11
CA LEU A 223 4.71 17.89 -9.49
C LEU A 223 4.18 17.56 -8.09
N ARG A 224 4.09 18.59 -7.24
CA ARG A 224 3.62 18.51 -5.84
C ARG A 224 2.12 18.33 -5.75
N ASN A 225 1.38 18.91 -6.68
CA ASN A 225 -0.07 18.96 -6.59
C ASN A 225 -0.73 19.21 -7.97
N ARG A 226 -2.06 19.06 -8.03
CA ARG A 226 -2.84 19.23 -9.26
C ARG A 226 -2.91 20.70 -9.68
N VAL A 227 -2.96 21.62 -8.71
CA VAL A 227 -2.96 23.06 -8.99
C VAL A 227 -1.73 23.47 -9.79
N SER A 228 -0.55 22.98 -9.41
CA SER A 228 0.70 23.21 -10.14
C SER A 228 0.65 22.67 -11.56
N LYS A 229 0.07 21.47 -11.75
CA LYS A 229 -0.15 20.89 -13.08
C LYS A 229 -1.01 21.83 -13.94
N ASN A 230 -2.14 22.28 -13.41
CA ASN A 230 -3.07 23.17 -14.11
C ASN A 230 -2.43 24.54 -14.42
N ILE A 231 -1.54 25.03 -13.56
CA ILE A 231 -0.76 26.26 -13.82
C ILE A 231 0.18 26.04 -15.00
N TYR A 232 0.98 24.97 -14.99
CA TYR A 232 1.90 24.68 -16.10
C TYR A 232 1.18 24.45 -17.43
N GLU A 233 0.02 23.78 -17.43
CA GLU A 233 -0.81 23.61 -18.64
C GLU A 233 -1.34 24.94 -19.19
N ARG A 234 -1.51 25.97 -18.35
CA ARG A 234 -1.86 27.35 -18.79
C ARG A 234 -0.65 28.17 -19.26
N VAL A 235 0.52 27.92 -18.67
CA VAL A 235 1.78 28.58 -19.06
C VAL A 235 2.13 28.26 -20.51
N GLY A 236 1.96 27.01 -20.93
CA GLY A 236 2.19 26.59 -22.30
C GLY A 236 2.11 25.07 -22.49
N PRO A 237 2.44 24.58 -23.70
CA PRO A 237 2.44 23.15 -23.98
C PRO A 237 3.36 22.38 -23.02
N VAL A 238 2.80 21.39 -22.35
CA VAL A 238 3.56 20.45 -21.52
C VAL A 238 4.07 19.33 -22.44
N THR A 239 5.38 19.19 -22.55
CA THR A 239 5.99 18.06 -23.25
C THR A 239 6.34 16.95 -22.25
N GLY A 240 6.32 15.71 -22.71
CA GLY A 240 6.59 14.53 -21.88
C GLY A 240 5.42 14.15 -20.96
N GLN A 241 5.72 13.38 -19.92
CA GLN A 241 4.73 12.88 -18.97
C GLN A 241 4.71 13.74 -17.70
N VAL A 242 3.54 13.86 -17.07
CA VAL A 242 3.38 14.52 -15.77
C VAL A 242 2.88 13.51 -14.74
N MET A 243 3.52 13.52 -13.58
CA MET A 243 3.12 12.78 -12.41
C MET A 243 2.90 13.74 -11.25
N VAL A 244 1.76 13.65 -10.58
CA VAL A 244 1.54 14.31 -9.29
C VAL A 244 1.85 13.28 -8.21
N ALA A 245 2.69 13.63 -7.25
CA ALA A 245 3.08 12.71 -6.19
C ALA A 245 3.13 13.40 -4.82
N SER A 246 2.51 12.79 -3.82
CA SER A 246 2.59 13.29 -2.45
C SER A 246 4.02 13.16 -1.91
N ARG A 247 4.48 14.19 -1.21
CA ARG A 247 5.73 14.15 -0.44
C ARG A 247 5.54 13.53 0.96
N ASP A 248 4.29 13.42 1.39
CA ASP A 248 3.89 12.74 2.63
C ASP A 248 3.33 11.35 2.30
N PRO A 249 3.90 10.26 2.84
CA PRO A 249 3.39 8.91 2.63
C PRO A 249 2.06 8.64 3.35
N LYS A 250 1.68 9.45 4.34
CA LYS A 250 0.46 9.22 5.13
C LYS A 250 -0.77 9.73 4.37
N ALA A 251 -1.75 8.86 4.18
CA ALA A 251 -3.06 9.25 3.65
C ALA A 251 -3.75 10.20 4.64
N LEU A 252 -4.39 11.26 4.12
CA LEU A 252 -5.13 12.22 4.92
C LEU A 252 -6.63 11.86 4.92
N ASP A 253 -7.20 11.62 6.11
CA ASP A 253 -8.64 11.36 6.26
C ASP A 253 -9.41 12.68 6.38
N LEU A 254 -10.19 13.01 5.35
CA LEU A 254 -11.04 14.21 5.34
C LEU A 254 -12.15 14.17 6.40
N THR A 255 -12.59 13.00 6.82
CA THR A 255 -13.65 12.83 7.84
C THR A 255 -13.13 13.22 9.21
N GLU A 256 -11.95 12.70 9.58
CA GLU A 256 -11.25 13.06 10.80
C GLU A 256 -10.93 14.56 10.81
N LEU A 257 -10.43 15.08 9.68
CA LEU A 257 -10.11 16.49 9.53
C LEU A 257 -11.34 17.41 9.69
N ARG A 258 -12.48 17.04 9.09
CA ARG A 258 -13.77 17.72 9.29
C ARG A 258 -14.16 17.74 10.75
N SER A 259 -14.18 16.59 11.39
CA SER A 259 -14.58 16.47 12.80
C SER A 259 -13.71 17.32 13.72
N THR A 260 -12.39 17.33 13.49
CA THR A 260 -11.44 18.13 14.26
C THR A 260 -11.72 19.63 14.10
N ARG A 261 -11.89 20.10 12.86
CA ARG A 261 -12.17 21.52 12.58
C ARG A 261 -13.54 21.95 13.10
N GLN A 262 -14.53 21.08 13.03
CA GLN A 262 -15.86 21.33 13.59
C GLN A 262 -15.80 21.50 15.11
N GLN A 263 -15.07 20.62 15.81
CA GLN A 263 -14.84 20.73 17.25
C GLN A 263 -14.14 22.03 17.63
N LEU A 264 -13.15 22.49 16.84
CA LEU A 264 -12.52 23.78 17.06
C LEU A 264 -13.52 24.93 16.88
N ARG A 265 -14.35 24.91 15.83
CA ARG A 265 -15.33 25.97 15.57
C ARG A 265 -16.41 26.10 16.64
N THR A 266 -16.91 24.98 17.15
CA THR A 266 -17.97 24.93 18.17
C THR A 266 -17.46 24.94 19.60
N GLY A 267 -16.15 24.80 19.79
CA GLY A 267 -15.48 24.82 21.09
C GLY A 267 -15.47 26.20 21.78
N GLY A 268 -14.86 26.22 22.97
CA GLY A 268 -14.63 27.44 23.74
C GLY A 268 -13.50 28.31 23.16
N LYS A 269 -12.79 29.04 24.02
CA LYS A 269 -11.70 29.94 23.57
C LYS A 269 -10.56 29.16 22.90
N LEU A 270 -10.03 29.70 21.80
CA LEU A 270 -8.95 29.07 21.02
C LEU A 270 -7.65 29.89 21.04
N PRO A 271 -6.47 29.27 20.91
CA PRO A 271 -5.25 30.02 20.59
C PRO A 271 -5.34 30.63 19.17
N ALA A 272 -4.76 31.81 18.97
CA ALA A 272 -4.62 32.45 17.66
C ALA A 272 -3.14 32.67 17.33
N LEU A 273 -2.68 32.21 16.17
CA LEU A 273 -1.30 32.37 15.72
C LEU A 273 -1.24 33.13 14.39
N ILE A 274 -0.33 34.10 14.31
CA ILE A 274 -0.06 34.90 13.11
C ILE A 274 1.15 34.34 12.38
N TYR A 275 1.01 34.11 11.08
CA TYR A 275 2.03 33.53 10.19
C TYR A 275 2.42 34.54 9.10
N PRO A 276 3.34 35.48 9.39
CA PRO A 276 3.84 36.43 8.40
C PRO A 276 4.58 35.75 7.25
N SER A 277 4.58 36.39 6.08
CA SER A 277 5.43 36.02 4.95
C SER A 277 6.89 36.47 5.21
N GLY A 278 7.78 36.22 4.24
CA GLY A 278 9.18 36.65 4.32
C GLY A 278 9.38 38.17 4.27
N VAL A 279 8.35 38.92 3.86
CA VAL A 279 8.35 40.39 3.69
C VAL A 279 7.14 40.94 4.43
N SER A 280 7.23 41.07 5.76
CA SER A 280 6.07 41.45 6.59
C SER A 280 5.96 42.95 6.80
N ASN A 281 4.75 43.51 6.69
CA ASN A 281 4.40 44.83 7.22
C ASN A 281 4.21 44.73 8.74
N ILE A 282 5.15 45.32 9.48
CA ILE A 282 5.20 45.21 10.94
C ILE A 282 4.07 45.99 11.62
N GLU A 283 3.61 47.10 11.05
CA GLU A 283 2.53 47.90 11.61
C GLU A 283 1.18 47.16 11.50
N SER A 284 0.88 46.62 10.32
CA SER A 284 -0.31 45.77 10.12
C SER A 284 -0.29 44.52 11.01
N LEU A 285 0.89 43.93 11.21
CA LEU A 285 1.08 42.77 12.07
C LEU A 285 0.80 43.10 13.55
N GLU A 286 1.28 44.26 14.03
CA GLU A 286 0.99 44.74 15.38
C GLU A 286 -0.50 45.02 15.59
N ASN A 287 -1.15 45.64 14.61
CA ASN A 287 -2.60 45.90 14.64
C ASN A 287 -3.41 44.60 14.70
N LEU A 288 -3.06 43.61 13.88
CA LEU A 288 -3.69 42.28 13.91
C LEU A 288 -3.49 41.59 15.26
N TYR A 289 -2.27 41.66 15.81
CA TYR A 289 -1.95 41.06 17.10
C TYR A 289 -2.84 41.61 18.21
N ARG A 290 -2.98 42.94 18.30
CA ARG A 290 -3.83 43.61 19.30
C ARG A 290 -5.31 43.27 19.10
N ALA A 291 -5.81 43.32 17.87
CA ALA A 291 -7.20 42.97 17.57
C ALA A 291 -7.53 41.52 17.99
N LEU A 292 -6.60 40.58 17.79
CA LEU A 292 -6.77 39.20 18.26
C LEU A 292 -6.68 39.05 19.78
N GLU A 293 -5.94 39.93 20.48
CA GLU A 293 -5.90 39.92 21.97
C GLU A 293 -7.21 40.45 22.57
N GLU A 294 -7.85 41.41 21.91
CA GLU A 294 -9.14 41.98 22.33
C GLU A 294 -10.33 41.03 22.03
N ASN A 295 -10.11 40.02 21.18
CA ASN A 295 -11.13 39.06 20.80
C ASN A 295 -11.51 38.14 21.98
N PRO A 296 -12.78 38.17 22.46
CA PRO A 296 -13.19 37.46 23.66
C PRO A 296 -13.12 35.93 23.50
N ASP A 297 -13.12 35.43 22.27
CA ASP A 297 -13.05 34.01 21.92
C ASP A 297 -11.60 33.51 21.67
N VAL A 298 -10.60 34.38 21.81
CA VAL A 298 -9.18 34.03 21.78
C VAL A 298 -8.64 33.83 23.20
N SER A 299 -7.83 32.79 23.40
CA SER A 299 -7.22 32.45 24.69
C SER A 299 -5.77 32.96 24.82
N VAL A 300 -5.04 33.02 23.70
CA VAL A 300 -3.65 33.49 23.63
C VAL A 300 -3.31 33.83 22.19
N VAL A 301 -2.50 34.87 21.99
CA VAL A 301 -1.97 35.28 20.68
C VAL A 301 -0.46 35.03 20.61
N ALA A 302 0.04 34.59 19.46
CA ALA A 302 1.48 34.50 19.21
C ALA A 302 1.81 34.66 17.71
N VAL A 303 3.02 35.13 17.41
CA VAL A 303 3.55 35.24 16.05
C VAL A 303 4.52 34.08 15.79
N LYS A 304 4.25 33.26 14.77
CA LYS A 304 5.20 32.25 14.29
C LYS A 304 6.09 32.89 13.24
N VAL A 305 7.35 33.15 13.58
CA VAL A 305 8.29 33.83 12.66
C VAL A 305 8.68 32.97 11.46
N HIS A 306 8.92 33.63 10.33
CA HIS A 306 9.38 32.98 9.11
C HIS A 306 10.78 32.36 9.33
N PRO A 307 11.09 31.16 8.78
CA PRO A 307 12.40 30.51 9.00
C PRO A 307 13.61 31.34 8.57
N ALA A 308 13.43 32.23 7.59
CA ALA A 308 14.46 33.13 7.11
C ALA A 308 14.54 34.47 7.87
N ALA A 309 13.66 34.73 8.84
CA ALA A 309 13.66 35.96 9.62
C ALA A 309 14.90 35.99 10.53
N LYS A 310 15.83 36.90 10.24
CA LYS A 310 17.08 37.06 10.98
C LYS A 310 16.96 37.97 12.21
N ASN A 311 15.98 38.87 12.23
CA ASN A 311 15.83 39.88 13.27
C ASN A 311 14.54 39.65 14.08
N LEU A 312 14.69 39.19 15.33
CA LEU A 312 13.58 38.95 16.25
C LEU A 312 13.28 40.14 17.17
N GLU A 313 14.21 41.10 17.28
CA GLU A 313 14.09 42.28 18.17
C GLU A 313 12.87 43.15 17.82
N GLN A 314 12.52 43.22 16.53
CA GLN A 314 11.35 43.97 16.07
C GLN A 314 10.01 43.48 16.65
N PHE A 315 9.94 42.22 17.09
CA PHE A 315 8.75 41.65 17.72
C PHE A 315 8.76 41.84 19.24
N HIS A 316 9.94 41.65 19.86
CA HIS A 316 10.12 41.81 21.31
C HIS A 316 9.92 43.26 21.77
N THR A 317 10.41 44.23 21.00
CA THR A 317 10.23 45.67 21.27
C THR A 317 8.77 46.13 21.26
N ARG A 318 7.86 45.31 20.70
CA ARG A 318 6.42 45.56 20.61
C ARG A 318 5.58 44.66 21.53
N ASN A 319 6.23 43.99 22.49
CA ASN A 319 5.59 43.06 23.44
C ASN A 319 4.81 41.89 22.81
N MET A 320 5.15 41.48 21.58
CA MET A 320 4.50 40.34 20.93
C MET A 320 5.15 39.01 21.34
N SER A 321 4.33 38.02 21.67
CA SER A 321 4.76 36.65 21.94
C SER A 321 5.21 35.96 20.64
N VAL A 322 6.43 35.43 20.59
CA VAL A 322 7.03 34.83 19.38
C VAL A 322 7.28 33.34 19.55
N ARG A 323 7.02 32.57 18.48
CA ARG A 323 7.34 31.14 18.39
C ARG A 323 8.11 30.81 17.12
N ARG A 324 8.97 29.79 17.20
CA ARG A 324 9.71 29.25 16.04
C ARG A 324 9.05 28.00 15.45
N THR A 325 8.31 27.25 16.25
CA THR A 325 7.66 25.99 15.85
C THR A 325 6.15 26.13 15.81
N ILE A 326 5.52 25.33 14.94
CA ILE A 326 4.06 25.20 14.86
C ILE A 326 3.60 24.32 16.03
N PRO A 327 2.62 24.74 16.85
CA PRO A 327 2.15 23.94 17.96
C PRO A 327 1.32 22.74 17.49
N HIS A 328 1.36 21.63 18.26
CA HIS A 328 0.57 20.42 17.98
C HIS A 328 -0.93 20.57 18.30
N LYS A 329 -1.32 21.55 19.12
CA LYS A 329 -2.72 21.81 19.46
C LYS A 329 -3.39 22.64 18.36
N GLY A 330 -4.64 22.30 18.03
CA GLY A 330 -5.46 23.04 17.06
C GLY A 330 -5.64 24.51 17.47
N HIS A 331 -5.56 25.41 16.49
CA HIS A 331 -5.64 26.86 16.70
C HIS A 331 -6.23 27.58 15.49
N VAL A 332 -6.52 28.88 15.66
CA VAL A 332 -6.83 29.80 14.56
C VAL A 332 -5.51 30.32 14.00
N ALA A 333 -5.26 30.14 12.72
CA ALA A 333 -4.08 30.63 12.03
C ALA A 333 -4.46 31.77 11.07
N VAL A 334 -3.83 32.93 11.25
CA VAL A 334 -3.97 34.06 10.33
C VAL A 334 -2.65 34.24 9.58
N CYS A 335 -2.66 33.96 8.28
CA CYS A 335 -1.49 33.96 7.42
C CYS A 335 -1.43 35.25 6.59
N GLY A 336 -0.23 35.75 6.31
CA GLY A 336 0.01 36.63 5.15
C GLY A 336 0.10 35.80 3.85
N ASN A 337 0.63 36.35 2.76
CA ASN A 337 0.85 35.62 1.51
C ASN A 337 1.92 34.50 1.66
N SER A 338 1.54 33.39 2.31
CA SER A 338 2.42 32.29 2.70
C SER A 338 1.81 30.93 2.35
N SER A 339 2.62 30.06 1.77
CA SER A 339 2.23 28.70 1.39
C SER A 339 2.00 27.76 2.59
N VAL A 340 2.42 28.16 3.81
CA VAL A 340 2.22 27.39 5.05
C VAL A 340 0.74 27.13 5.36
N ALA A 341 -0.17 27.92 4.76
CA ALA A 341 -1.61 27.74 4.87
C ALA A 341 -2.06 26.30 4.56
N ILE A 342 -1.49 25.65 3.53
CA ILE A 342 -1.84 24.27 3.15
C ILE A 342 -1.48 23.29 4.27
N GLU A 343 -0.26 23.41 4.82
CA GLU A 343 0.23 22.55 5.91
C GLU A 343 -0.62 22.71 7.17
N LEU A 344 -1.04 23.94 7.48
CA LEU A 344 -1.87 24.24 8.64
C LEU A 344 -3.29 23.69 8.49
N ILE A 345 -3.88 23.79 7.29
CA ILE A 345 -5.19 23.18 6.99
C ILE A 345 -5.10 21.66 7.13
N ALA A 346 -4.05 21.03 6.57
CA ALA A 346 -3.83 19.59 6.64
C ALA A 346 -3.68 19.08 8.08
N ALA A 347 -3.10 19.90 8.96
CA ALA A 347 -2.96 19.61 10.39
C ALA A 347 -4.24 19.88 11.21
N GLY A 348 -5.36 20.27 10.58
CA GLY A 348 -6.65 20.46 11.23
C GLY A 348 -6.88 21.84 11.85
N ASN A 349 -6.01 22.83 11.57
CA ASN A 349 -6.18 24.19 12.09
C ASN A 349 -7.24 24.98 11.31
N LEU A 350 -7.77 26.05 11.90
CA LEU A 350 -8.68 26.98 11.23
C LEU A 350 -7.86 28.10 10.59
N VAL A 351 -7.73 28.11 9.27
CA VAL A 351 -6.77 28.98 8.56
C VAL A 351 -7.48 30.08 7.77
N PHE A 352 -6.95 31.31 7.88
CA PHE A 352 -7.43 32.53 7.23
C PHE A 352 -6.26 33.34 6.68
N GLN A 353 -6.51 34.16 5.66
CA GLN A 353 -5.53 35.03 5.02
C GLN A 353 -5.80 36.49 5.37
N CYS A 354 -4.80 37.21 5.85
CA CYS A 354 -4.82 38.65 6.04
C CYS A 354 -3.76 39.27 5.14
N PHE A 355 -4.20 39.78 3.99
CA PHE A 355 -3.28 40.29 2.95
C PHE A 355 -2.63 41.61 3.33
N ASP A 356 -3.12 42.32 4.35
CA ASP A 356 -2.51 43.55 4.86
C ASP A 356 -1.17 43.30 5.59
N LEU A 357 -0.84 42.03 5.86
CA LEU A 357 0.39 41.64 6.55
C LEU A 357 1.66 41.74 5.71
N ASP A 358 1.56 41.94 4.40
CA ASP A 358 2.70 42.08 3.49
C ASP A 358 2.37 42.90 2.24
N GLU A 359 3.40 43.33 1.51
CA GLU A 359 3.28 44.10 0.26
C GLU A 359 3.30 43.18 -0.99
N ILE A 360 2.96 41.91 -0.83
CA ILE A 360 2.89 40.96 -1.93
C ILE A 360 1.52 41.09 -2.60
N THR A 361 1.46 40.85 -3.92
CA THR A 361 0.19 40.84 -4.68
C THR A 361 -0.88 40.04 -3.93
N ARG A 362 -2.03 40.68 -3.67
CA ARG A 362 -3.17 40.09 -2.97
C ARG A 362 -3.55 38.73 -3.54
N ASP A 363 -3.72 37.74 -2.68
CA ASP A 363 -3.99 36.33 -3.02
C ASP A 363 -3.00 35.76 -4.04
N TYR A 364 -1.70 35.96 -3.79
CA TYR A 364 -0.61 35.56 -4.69
C TYR A 364 -0.68 34.09 -5.12
N TYR A 365 -1.00 33.19 -4.17
CA TYR A 365 -1.15 31.75 -4.42
C TYR A 365 -2.57 31.36 -4.87
N GLY A 366 -3.52 32.29 -4.83
CA GLY A 366 -4.91 32.05 -5.22
C GLY A 366 -5.69 31.16 -4.24
N PHE A 367 -5.30 31.08 -2.96
CA PHE A 367 -5.97 30.21 -1.99
C PHE A 367 -7.38 30.70 -1.63
N VAL A 368 -7.59 32.02 -1.57
CA VAL A 368 -8.91 32.58 -1.28
C VAL A 368 -9.82 32.46 -2.49
N ARG A 369 -9.35 32.86 -3.69
CA ARG A 369 -10.15 32.77 -4.92
C ARG A 369 -10.54 31.34 -5.30
N GLN A 370 -9.73 30.35 -4.91
CA GLN A 370 -10.00 28.92 -5.14
C GLN A 370 -10.89 28.31 -4.05
N GLY A 371 -11.24 29.07 -3.00
CA GLY A 371 -12.09 28.61 -1.91
C GLY A 371 -11.39 27.76 -0.86
N LEU A 372 -10.06 27.62 -0.90
CA LEU A 372 -9.28 26.83 0.08
C LEU A 372 -9.28 27.46 1.48
N THR A 373 -9.28 28.79 1.54
CA THR A 373 -9.32 29.57 2.79
C THR A 373 -10.14 30.84 2.57
N SER A 374 -10.37 31.62 3.62
CA SER A 374 -11.06 32.91 3.55
C SER A 374 -10.12 34.03 3.94
N GLU A 375 -10.38 35.19 3.37
CA GLU A 375 -9.75 36.40 3.83
C GLU A 375 -10.37 36.86 5.15
N VAL A 376 -9.53 37.35 6.06
CA VAL A 376 -9.92 38.11 7.24
C VAL A 376 -9.32 39.51 7.12
N ARG A 377 -10.16 40.52 7.29
CA ARG A 377 -9.72 41.91 7.35
C ARG A 377 -9.30 42.25 8.78
N LEU A 378 -8.37 43.18 8.91
CA LEU A 378 -7.92 43.66 10.23
C LEU A 378 -9.08 44.14 11.11
N GLU A 379 -10.08 44.80 10.50
CA GLU A 379 -11.29 45.34 11.16
C GLU A 379 -12.25 44.28 11.71
N ASP A 380 -12.08 43.00 11.34
CA ASP A 380 -12.93 41.89 11.78
C ASP A 380 -12.19 40.90 12.70
N ALA A 381 -10.91 41.13 12.96
CA ALA A 381 -10.07 40.23 13.75
C ALA A 381 -10.45 40.19 15.24
N ASP A 382 -11.16 41.22 15.73
CA ASP A 382 -11.72 41.33 17.09
C ASP A 382 -12.95 40.43 17.31
N LYS A 383 -13.54 39.86 16.25
CA LYS A 383 -14.72 38.98 16.29
C LYS A 383 -14.33 37.53 16.05
N ALA A 384 -15.22 36.59 16.38
CA ALA A 384 -15.06 35.17 16.07
C ALA A 384 -15.32 34.85 14.58
N PHE A 385 -14.54 35.44 13.68
CA PHE A 385 -14.69 35.33 12.22
C PHE A 385 -14.63 33.89 11.68
N TRP A 386 -14.12 32.94 12.46
CA TRP A 386 -14.05 31.53 12.10
C TRP A 386 -15.36 30.74 12.31
N ARG A 387 -16.35 31.30 13.01
CA ARG A 387 -17.61 30.59 13.34
C ARG A 387 -18.65 30.58 12.20
N SER A 388 -18.54 31.46 11.22
CA SER A 388 -19.59 31.70 10.21
C SER A 388 -19.41 31.00 8.85
N ARG A 389 -18.39 30.13 8.69
CA ARG A 389 -18.00 29.58 7.38
C ARG A 389 -18.49 28.14 7.12
N SER A 390 -18.91 27.84 5.88
CA SER A 390 -19.22 26.48 5.40
C SER A 390 -17.95 25.59 5.25
N GLU A 391 -18.12 24.28 5.06
CA GLU A 391 -17.04 23.27 4.94
C GLU A 391 -16.58 22.97 3.50
N ASP A 392 -16.99 23.78 2.52
CA ASP A 392 -16.74 23.51 1.09
C ASP A 392 -15.24 23.56 0.71
N ASP A 393 -14.37 23.99 1.62
CA ASP A 393 -12.92 24.18 1.41
C ASP A 393 -12.10 22.88 1.42
N LEU A 394 -12.61 21.82 2.06
CA LEU A 394 -11.87 20.56 2.21
C LEU A 394 -11.87 19.68 0.97
N LEU A 395 -12.81 19.86 0.05
CA LEU A 395 -12.76 19.18 -1.26
C LEU A 395 -11.69 19.81 -2.15
N THR A 396 -11.57 21.15 -2.14
CA THR A 396 -10.52 21.88 -2.83
C THR A 396 -9.12 21.54 -2.32
N LEU A 397 -9.00 21.18 -1.03
CA LEU A 397 -7.72 20.75 -0.44
C LEU A 397 -7.09 19.57 -1.19
N ALA A 398 -7.90 18.68 -1.78
CA ALA A 398 -7.40 17.54 -2.53
C ALA A 398 -6.57 17.93 -3.75
N ASP A 399 -6.85 19.08 -4.38
CA ASP A 399 -6.08 19.57 -5.51
C ASP A 399 -4.68 20.05 -5.10
N PHE A 400 -4.50 20.41 -3.82
CA PHE A 400 -3.24 20.84 -3.22
C PHE A 400 -2.48 19.69 -2.52
N LEU A 401 -3.17 18.63 -2.12
CA LEU A 401 -2.63 17.52 -1.34
C LEU A 401 -2.91 16.16 -2.00
N PRO A 402 -1.94 15.57 -2.71
CA PRO A 402 -2.13 14.31 -3.41
C PRO A 402 -2.35 13.08 -2.51
N ASN A 403 -2.09 13.20 -1.20
CA ASN A 403 -2.38 12.16 -0.20
C ASN A 403 -3.82 12.19 0.30
N VAL A 404 -4.66 13.12 -0.17
CA VAL A 404 -6.10 13.06 0.01
C VAL A 404 -6.69 12.07 -0.98
N SER A 405 -7.45 11.09 -0.46
CA SER A 405 -8.10 10.07 -1.28
C SER A 405 -9.27 10.66 -2.08
N THR A 406 -8.97 11.25 -3.23
CA THR A 406 -9.95 11.57 -4.30
C THR A 406 -9.72 10.70 -5.53
N ARG A 407 -10.69 10.70 -6.45
CA ARG A 407 -10.63 9.90 -7.68
C ARG A 407 -9.39 10.25 -8.50
N GLU A 408 -9.12 11.55 -8.64
CA GLU A 408 -8.04 12.11 -9.43
C GLU A 408 -6.68 11.80 -8.79
N ASN A 409 -6.55 11.96 -7.47
CA ASN A 409 -5.31 11.69 -6.75
C ASN A 409 -4.94 10.21 -6.76
N VAL A 410 -5.93 9.33 -6.60
CA VAL A 410 -5.68 7.89 -6.68
C VAL A 410 -5.34 7.47 -8.11
N ALA A 411 -6.02 8.02 -9.12
CA ALA A 411 -5.67 7.77 -10.51
C ALA A 411 -4.22 8.17 -10.83
N ASP A 412 -3.72 9.28 -10.26
CA ASP A 412 -2.32 9.70 -10.40
C ASP A 412 -1.36 8.78 -9.64
N SER A 413 -1.69 8.42 -8.39
CA SER A 413 -0.91 7.49 -7.56
C SER A 413 -0.72 6.13 -8.24
N ILE A 414 -1.77 5.62 -8.88
CA ILE A 414 -1.76 4.35 -9.58
C ILE A 414 -0.82 4.35 -10.80
N ARG A 415 -0.73 5.47 -11.52
CA ARG A 415 0.14 5.61 -12.71
C ARG A 415 1.62 5.67 -12.34
N LYS A 416 1.95 6.05 -11.10
CA LYS A 416 3.31 6.25 -10.60
C LYS A 416 4.26 5.14 -11.02
N ARG A 417 3.88 3.87 -10.79
CA ARG A 417 4.75 2.72 -11.08
C ARG A 417 5.14 2.67 -12.55
N ARG A 418 4.17 2.81 -13.46
CA ARG A 418 4.44 2.74 -14.91
C ARG A 418 5.31 3.90 -15.36
N LEU A 419 4.97 5.13 -14.97
CA LEU A 419 5.73 6.33 -15.37
C LEU A 419 7.18 6.22 -14.90
N LEU A 420 7.40 5.79 -13.65
CA LEU A 420 8.73 5.58 -13.11
C LEU A 420 9.47 4.43 -13.81
N SER A 421 8.81 3.30 -14.07
CA SER A 421 9.44 2.18 -14.81
C SER A 421 9.81 2.57 -16.24
N GLU A 422 9.01 3.37 -16.94
CA GLU A 422 9.31 3.85 -18.29
C GLU A 422 10.57 4.74 -18.34
N ILE A 423 10.83 5.50 -17.28
CA ILE A 423 11.93 6.47 -17.21
C ILE A 423 13.20 5.90 -16.56
N PHE A 424 13.06 5.07 -15.51
CA PHE A 424 14.17 4.69 -14.63
C PHE A 424 14.62 3.23 -14.76
N SER A 425 13.90 2.35 -15.47
CA SER A 425 14.25 0.92 -15.53
C SER A 425 15.54 0.60 -16.31
N GLY A 426 16.12 1.57 -17.01
CA GLY A 426 17.31 1.38 -17.85
C GLY A 426 17.11 0.51 -19.09
N LYS A 427 15.90 -0.04 -19.30
CA LYS A 427 15.52 -0.86 -20.46
C LYS A 427 14.22 -0.35 -21.05
N ARG A 428 14.06 -0.47 -22.37
CA ARG A 428 12.77 -0.19 -23.00
C ARG A 428 11.77 -1.27 -22.57
N LEU A 429 10.73 -0.88 -21.82
CA LEU A 429 9.67 -1.81 -21.43
C LEU A 429 9.04 -2.45 -22.68
N LYS A 430 8.77 -3.76 -22.60
CA LYS A 430 8.08 -4.47 -23.69
C LYS A 430 6.64 -3.97 -23.76
N GLN A 431 6.07 -3.91 -24.97
CA GLN A 431 4.68 -3.46 -25.16
C GLN A 431 3.68 -4.27 -24.30
N SER A 432 3.92 -5.57 -24.13
CA SER A 432 3.09 -6.44 -23.28
C SER A 432 3.14 -6.07 -21.80
N GLU A 433 4.27 -5.56 -21.31
CA GLU A 433 4.45 -5.12 -19.93
C GLU A 433 3.76 -3.78 -19.67
N ILE A 434 3.87 -2.85 -20.62
CA ILE A 434 3.15 -1.57 -20.62
C ILE A 434 1.63 -1.83 -20.58
N LEU A 435 1.13 -2.76 -21.40
CA LEU A 435 -0.28 -3.13 -21.42
C LEU A 435 -0.73 -3.70 -20.07
N ARG A 436 0.05 -4.60 -19.46
CA ARG A 436 -0.25 -5.15 -18.12
C ARG A 436 -0.31 -4.07 -17.05
N LEU A 437 0.63 -3.12 -17.07
CA LEU A 437 0.63 -2.00 -16.13
C LEU A 437 -0.60 -1.11 -16.34
N ARG A 438 -0.95 -0.78 -17.59
CA ARG A 438 -2.17 -0.02 -17.91
C ARG A 438 -3.46 -0.73 -17.52
N ASP A 439 -3.53 -2.05 -17.70
CA ASP A 439 -4.68 -2.85 -17.25
C ASP A 439 -4.83 -2.82 -15.73
N ARG A 440 -3.72 -2.93 -14.99
CA ARG A 440 -3.71 -2.74 -13.54
C ARG A 440 -4.08 -1.31 -13.15
N GLU A 441 -3.63 -0.30 -13.90
CA GLU A 441 -3.97 1.09 -13.64
C GLU A 441 -5.47 1.35 -13.78
N ASN A 442 -6.04 0.87 -14.89
CA ASN A 442 -7.47 0.95 -15.13
C ASN A 442 -8.25 0.21 -14.04
N LEU A 443 -7.83 -1.00 -13.66
CA LEU A 443 -8.45 -1.74 -12.56
C LEU A 443 -8.47 -0.94 -11.26
N LEU A 444 -7.31 -0.46 -10.82
CA LEU A 444 -7.21 0.21 -9.52
C LEU A 444 -8.01 1.52 -9.54
N ARG A 445 -8.01 2.23 -10.69
CA ARG A 445 -8.88 3.40 -10.89
C ARG A 445 -10.33 2.99 -10.78
N ASP A 446 -10.72 1.89 -11.39
CA ASP A 446 -12.10 1.42 -11.44
C ASP A 446 -12.55 0.95 -10.04
N VAL A 447 -11.76 0.13 -9.33
CA VAL A 447 -11.97 -0.26 -7.92
C VAL A 447 -12.08 0.96 -7.02
N TYR A 448 -11.21 1.94 -7.21
CA TYR A 448 -11.25 3.17 -6.42
C TYR A 448 -12.50 4.00 -6.71
N CYS A 449 -12.86 4.18 -7.98
CA CYS A 449 -14.11 4.82 -8.40
C CYS A 449 -15.30 4.10 -7.78
N LEU A 450 -15.27 2.76 -7.71
CA LEU A 450 -16.32 1.99 -7.06
C LEU A 450 -16.42 2.34 -5.57
N THR A 451 -15.31 2.48 -4.85
CA THR A 451 -15.35 2.87 -3.42
C THR A 451 -15.89 4.28 -3.21
N HIS A 452 -15.50 5.27 -4.01
CA HIS A 452 -15.86 6.67 -3.79
C HIS A 452 -17.25 7.03 -4.35
N SER A 453 -17.61 6.47 -5.52
CA SER A 453 -18.91 6.66 -6.18
C SER A 453 -20.03 5.80 -5.57
N LEU A 454 -19.72 4.78 -4.76
CA LEU A 454 -20.73 3.99 -4.03
C LEU A 454 -21.61 4.84 -3.11
N VAL A 455 -21.15 6.02 -2.68
CA VAL A 455 -21.92 6.92 -1.81
C VAL A 455 -22.87 7.83 -2.60
N SER A 456 -22.71 7.97 -3.92
CA SER A 456 -23.45 9.00 -4.69
C SER A 456 -24.04 8.56 -6.03
N TYR A 457 -23.57 7.48 -6.66
CA TYR A 457 -23.89 7.20 -8.08
C TYR A 457 -24.38 5.78 -8.38
N ALA A 458 -24.39 4.86 -7.41
CA ALA A 458 -24.82 3.47 -7.62
C ALA A 458 -26.35 3.29 -7.82
N SER A 459 -27.10 4.38 -8.00
CA SER A 459 -28.50 4.37 -8.40
C SER A 459 -28.76 4.74 -9.86
N GLU A 460 -27.77 5.24 -10.62
CA GLU A 460 -28.06 5.93 -11.90
C GLU A 460 -27.30 5.44 -13.14
N VAL A 461 -26.34 4.52 -13.04
CA VAL A 461 -25.52 4.14 -14.21
C VAL A 461 -25.50 2.63 -14.44
N ASP A 462 -26.40 2.16 -15.29
CA ASP A 462 -26.28 0.87 -15.97
C ASP A 462 -25.15 0.96 -17.02
N ASN A 463 -24.22 0.00 -17.00
CA ASN A 463 -23.15 -0.23 -18.01
C ASN A 463 -21.97 0.76 -18.07
N LEU A 464 -21.22 0.91 -16.98
CA LEU A 464 -19.94 1.65 -16.99
C LEU A 464 -18.79 0.96 -17.77
N TYR A 465 -18.80 -0.36 -17.96
CA TYR A 465 -17.57 -1.11 -18.29
C TYR A 465 -17.58 -1.91 -19.60
N GLY A 466 -18.71 -2.03 -20.30
CA GLY A 466 -18.82 -2.77 -21.58
C GLY A 466 -18.57 -4.29 -21.53
N ASP A 467 -17.82 -4.81 -20.53
CA ASP A 467 -17.58 -6.24 -20.28
C ASP A 467 -17.40 -6.53 -18.77
N ASP A 468 -18.50 -6.85 -18.09
CA ASP A 468 -18.51 -7.20 -16.67
C ASP A 468 -17.64 -8.42 -16.32
N PHE A 469 -17.45 -9.35 -17.25
CA PHE A 469 -16.63 -10.53 -16.97
C PHE A 469 -15.14 -10.18 -16.88
N ARG A 470 -14.69 -9.19 -17.66
CA ARG A 470 -13.34 -8.63 -17.51
C ARG A 470 -13.17 -8.02 -16.12
N VAL A 471 -14.17 -7.29 -15.61
CA VAL A 471 -14.14 -6.70 -14.27
C VAL A 471 -13.98 -7.80 -13.20
N ILE A 472 -14.83 -8.83 -13.24
CA ILE A 472 -14.74 -10.00 -12.34
C ILE A 472 -13.34 -10.60 -12.34
N ARG A 473 -12.79 -10.93 -13.52
CA ARG A 473 -11.45 -11.54 -13.63
C ARG A 473 -10.36 -10.69 -13.00
N THR A 474 -10.52 -9.37 -13.10
CA THR A 474 -9.51 -8.45 -12.64
C THR A 474 -9.60 -8.25 -11.12
N LEU A 475 -10.82 -8.19 -10.57
CA LEU A 475 -11.06 -8.25 -9.13
C LEU A 475 -10.57 -9.57 -8.52
N ASP A 476 -10.83 -10.71 -9.17
CA ASP A 476 -10.33 -12.03 -8.74
C ASP A 476 -8.79 -12.05 -8.70
N ALA A 477 -8.12 -11.44 -9.68
CA ALA A 477 -6.66 -11.34 -9.69
C ALA A 477 -6.12 -10.44 -8.56
N ALA A 478 -6.78 -9.31 -8.28
CA ALA A 478 -6.43 -8.44 -7.16
C ALA A 478 -6.65 -9.12 -5.80
N PHE A 479 -7.77 -9.84 -5.67
CA PHE A 479 -8.06 -10.66 -4.49
C PHE A 479 -7.00 -11.73 -4.27
N ALA A 480 -6.60 -12.45 -5.33
CA ALA A 480 -5.58 -13.48 -5.25
C ALA A 480 -4.22 -12.93 -4.80
N ARG A 481 -3.87 -11.70 -5.20
CA ARG A 481 -2.64 -11.00 -4.76
C ARG A 481 -2.72 -10.40 -3.36
N ARG A 482 -3.92 -10.39 -2.75
CA ARG A 482 -4.21 -9.70 -1.49
C ARG A 482 -3.87 -8.20 -1.59
N ASP A 483 -4.27 -7.56 -2.69
CA ASP A 483 -4.06 -6.12 -2.90
C ASP A 483 -4.78 -5.33 -1.78
N VAL A 484 -4.02 -4.54 -1.01
CA VAL A 484 -4.50 -3.81 0.19
C VAL A 484 -5.63 -2.82 -0.11
N GLU A 485 -5.69 -2.31 -1.34
CA GLU A 485 -6.71 -1.38 -1.85
C GLU A 485 -8.14 -1.97 -1.83
N LEU A 486 -8.29 -3.30 -1.78
CA LEU A 486 -9.61 -3.93 -1.65
C LEU A 486 -10.19 -3.82 -0.23
N GLY A 487 -9.36 -3.60 0.78
CA GLY A 487 -9.76 -3.55 2.20
C GLY A 487 -10.90 -2.54 2.45
N PRO A 488 -10.72 -1.25 2.10
CA PRO A 488 -11.77 -0.24 2.23
C PRO A 488 -13.04 -0.57 1.44
N ALA A 489 -12.92 -1.23 0.28
CA ALA A 489 -14.08 -1.61 -0.54
C ALA A 489 -14.98 -2.62 0.18
N TYR A 490 -14.40 -3.62 0.86
CA TYR A 490 -15.17 -4.59 1.65
C TYR A 490 -15.92 -3.96 2.82
N GLN A 491 -15.45 -2.82 3.35
CA GLN A 491 -16.14 -2.14 4.44
C GLN A 491 -17.37 -1.35 3.95
N ARG A 492 -17.36 -0.90 2.69
CA ARG A 492 -18.42 -0.06 2.12
C ARG A 492 -19.61 -0.85 1.56
N VAL A 493 -19.45 -2.15 1.30
CA VAL A 493 -20.52 -3.01 0.75
C VAL A 493 -21.06 -3.96 1.83
N GLY A 494 -22.37 -3.90 2.05
CA GLY A 494 -23.08 -4.84 2.92
C GLY A 494 -23.39 -6.17 2.21
N PRO A 495 -23.50 -7.30 2.93
CA PRO A 495 -23.73 -8.62 2.32
C PRO A 495 -25.18 -8.84 1.82
N ASN A 496 -26.06 -7.84 1.92
CA ASN A 496 -27.52 -8.02 1.78
C ASN A 496 -28.13 -7.43 0.49
N GLN A 497 -27.34 -6.79 -0.37
CA GLN A 497 -27.85 -6.23 -1.62
C GLN A 497 -26.73 -6.18 -2.65
N ALA A 498 -27.11 -6.34 -3.92
CA ALA A 498 -26.26 -6.00 -5.06
C ALA A 498 -27.11 -5.35 -6.15
N ARG A 499 -26.61 -4.23 -6.69
CA ARG A 499 -27.18 -3.51 -7.83
C ARG A 499 -26.30 -3.62 -9.08
N SER A 500 -25.07 -4.07 -8.92
CA SER A 500 -24.10 -4.27 -9.99
C SER A 500 -23.29 -5.55 -9.78
N VAL A 501 -22.60 -6.01 -10.83
CA VAL A 501 -21.71 -7.18 -10.77
C VAL A 501 -20.59 -6.97 -9.75
N VAL A 502 -20.11 -5.73 -9.60
CA VAL A 502 -19.07 -5.38 -8.63
C VAL A 502 -19.60 -5.48 -7.21
N GLU A 503 -20.78 -4.91 -6.93
CA GLU A 503 -21.39 -5.02 -5.60
C GLU A 503 -21.64 -6.49 -5.24
N PHE A 504 -22.14 -7.29 -6.19
CA PHE A 504 -22.29 -8.72 -5.98
C PHE A 504 -20.94 -9.38 -5.71
N TRP A 505 -19.89 -9.05 -6.48
CA TRP A 505 -18.55 -9.59 -6.27
C TRP A 505 -18.00 -9.25 -4.88
N LEU A 506 -18.13 -7.99 -4.46
CA LEU A 506 -17.69 -7.51 -3.15
C LEU A 506 -18.49 -8.18 -2.02
N ALA A 507 -19.81 -8.27 -2.14
CA ALA A 507 -20.67 -8.96 -1.19
C ALA A 507 -20.29 -10.45 -1.10
N ALA A 508 -20.20 -11.15 -2.23
CA ALA A 508 -19.83 -12.57 -2.29
C ALA A 508 -18.46 -12.81 -1.65
N LYS A 509 -17.47 -11.95 -1.90
CA LYS A 509 -16.13 -12.06 -1.30
C LYS A 509 -16.10 -11.67 0.18
N ALA A 510 -16.90 -10.71 0.62
CA ALA A 510 -17.04 -10.40 2.03
C ALA A 510 -17.71 -11.56 2.80
N ILE A 511 -18.68 -12.24 2.19
CA ILE A 511 -19.32 -13.45 2.73
C ILE A 511 -18.29 -14.60 2.79
N GLU A 512 -17.58 -14.86 1.68
CA GLU A 512 -16.58 -15.94 1.54
C GLU A 512 -15.39 -15.75 2.50
N TRP A 513 -14.86 -14.51 2.60
CA TRP A 513 -13.59 -14.23 3.26
C TRP A 513 -13.75 -13.78 4.71
N ASN A 514 -14.76 -12.98 5.02
CA ASN A 514 -14.93 -12.34 6.33
C ASN A 514 -16.07 -12.97 7.15
N GLY A 515 -16.81 -13.93 6.58
CA GLY A 515 -17.94 -14.61 7.25
C GLY A 515 -19.13 -13.72 7.52
N ARG A 516 -19.28 -12.59 6.78
CA ARG A 516 -20.42 -11.69 6.95
C ARG A 516 -21.70 -12.35 6.43
N ALA A 517 -22.42 -13.04 7.31
CA ALA A 517 -23.62 -13.78 6.93
C ALA A 517 -24.71 -12.84 6.37
N PRO A 518 -25.24 -13.12 5.17
CA PRO A 518 -26.38 -12.38 4.64
C PRO A 518 -27.67 -12.77 5.36
N THR A 519 -28.57 -11.81 5.57
CA THR A 519 -29.94 -12.10 6.05
C THR A 519 -30.71 -12.86 4.97
N ARG A 520 -31.85 -13.48 5.35
CA ARG A 520 -32.72 -14.15 4.37
C ARG A 520 -33.16 -13.19 3.25
N ALA A 521 -33.69 -12.03 3.62
CA ALA A 521 -34.04 -10.99 2.66
C ALA A 521 -32.83 -10.54 1.81
N GLY A 522 -31.64 -10.52 2.41
CA GLY A 522 -30.40 -10.24 1.69
C GLY A 522 -30.06 -11.28 0.62
N ARG A 523 -30.19 -12.57 0.95
CA ARG A 523 -30.00 -13.66 -0.03
C ARG A 523 -31.04 -13.61 -1.14
N ASP A 524 -32.30 -13.32 -0.82
CA ASP A 524 -33.36 -13.15 -1.81
C ASP A 524 -33.04 -12.00 -2.79
N ASN A 525 -32.51 -10.88 -2.29
CA ASN A 525 -32.07 -9.76 -3.12
C ASN A 525 -30.90 -10.13 -4.03
N LEU A 526 -29.89 -10.83 -3.50
CA LEU A 526 -28.75 -11.30 -4.29
C LEU A 526 -29.20 -12.30 -5.37
N MET A 527 -30.05 -13.27 -5.02
CA MET A 527 -30.60 -14.25 -5.96
C MET A 527 -31.44 -13.56 -7.04
N ARG A 528 -32.26 -12.56 -6.68
CA ARG A 528 -33.01 -11.74 -7.63
C ARG A 528 -32.09 -11.01 -8.60
N PHE A 529 -31.00 -10.42 -8.11
CA PHE A 529 -30.00 -9.75 -8.96
C PHE A 529 -29.41 -10.74 -9.97
N VAL A 530 -28.95 -11.92 -9.51
CA VAL A 530 -28.39 -12.96 -10.39
C VAL A 530 -29.41 -13.41 -11.45
N ARG A 531 -30.66 -13.62 -11.05
CA ARG A 531 -31.74 -14.03 -11.96
C ARG A 531 -31.99 -12.99 -13.06
N LEU A 532 -32.07 -11.71 -12.70
CA LEU A 532 -32.39 -10.62 -13.64
C LEU A 532 -31.19 -10.21 -14.51
N TYR A 533 -29.97 -10.55 -14.12
CA TYR A 533 -28.78 -10.19 -14.88
C TYR A 533 -28.71 -10.91 -16.24
N SER A 534 -28.58 -10.15 -17.33
CA SER A 534 -28.54 -10.68 -18.71
C SER A 534 -27.46 -10.04 -19.60
N ALA A 535 -26.69 -9.06 -19.09
CA ALA A 535 -25.78 -8.26 -19.92
C ALA A 535 -24.58 -9.04 -20.48
N ASN A 536 -24.05 -10.04 -19.75
CA ASN A 536 -22.89 -10.83 -20.19
C ASN A 536 -22.99 -12.30 -19.74
N PRO A 537 -23.08 -13.28 -20.66
CA PRO A 537 -23.24 -14.71 -20.30
C PRO A 537 -22.11 -15.29 -19.43
N ARG A 538 -20.87 -14.81 -19.61
CA ARG A 538 -19.73 -15.28 -18.81
C ARG A 538 -19.80 -14.75 -17.38
N ALA A 539 -20.20 -13.48 -17.21
CA ALA A 539 -20.45 -12.91 -15.89
C ALA A 539 -21.65 -13.59 -15.21
N LYS A 540 -22.75 -13.83 -15.94
CA LYS A 540 -23.93 -14.59 -15.45
C LYS A 540 -23.53 -15.95 -14.89
N ARG A 541 -22.73 -16.73 -15.64
CA ARG A 541 -22.22 -18.03 -15.19
C ARG A 541 -21.42 -17.92 -13.88
N TRP A 542 -20.58 -16.89 -13.75
CA TRP A 542 -19.81 -16.67 -12.52
C TRP A 542 -20.72 -16.30 -11.34
N LEU A 543 -21.70 -15.42 -11.57
CA LEU A 543 -22.68 -14.98 -10.56
C LEU A 543 -23.50 -16.15 -10.03
N GLU A 544 -24.05 -17.00 -10.90
CA GLU A 544 -24.80 -18.20 -10.49
C GLU A 544 -23.93 -19.17 -9.69
N ASN A 545 -22.70 -19.40 -10.14
CA ASN A 545 -21.74 -20.23 -9.43
C ASN A 545 -21.42 -19.68 -8.04
N LYS A 546 -21.34 -18.36 -7.89
CA LYS A 546 -21.07 -17.73 -6.60
C LYS A 546 -22.30 -17.66 -5.71
N MET A 547 -23.50 -17.54 -6.29
CA MET A 547 -24.74 -17.66 -5.54
C MET A 547 -24.89 -19.05 -4.94
N PHE A 548 -24.53 -20.10 -5.69
CA PHE A 548 -24.44 -21.46 -5.15
C PHE A 548 -23.54 -21.54 -3.92
N ASP A 549 -22.33 -20.97 -3.99
CA ASP A 549 -21.38 -20.95 -2.87
C ASP A 549 -21.98 -20.27 -1.62
N ILE A 550 -22.75 -19.19 -1.81
CA ILE A 550 -23.45 -18.46 -0.74
C ILE A 550 -24.57 -19.30 -0.13
N LEU A 551 -25.40 -19.93 -0.97
CA LEU A 551 -26.56 -20.71 -0.50
C LEU A 551 -26.17 -22.01 0.20
N VAL A 552 -25.13 -22.69 -0.26
CA VAL A 552 -24.62 -23.89 0.44
C VAL A 552 -24.08 -23.54 1.83
N ARG A 553 -23.60 -22.31 2.03
CA ARG A 553 -23.05 -21.86 3.31
C ARG A 553 -24.12 -21.33 4.27
N PHE A 554 -25.07 -20.52 3.77
CA PHE A 554 -26.00 -19.76 4.61
C PHE A 554 -27.48 -19.87 4.19
N GLY A 555 -27.77 -20.54 3.08
CA GLY A 555 -29.11 -20.70 2.54
C GLY A 555 -29.82 -21.95 3.06
N SER A 556 -31.06 -22.10 2.63
CA SER A 556 -31.93 -23.25 2.87
C SER A 556 -32.04 -24.16 1.65
N PRO A 557 -32.45 -25.43 1.82
CA PRO A 557 -32.70 -26.32 0.69
C PRO A 557 -33.66 -25.78 -0.37
N ASP A 558 -34.67 -25.00 0.06
CA ASP A 558 -35.64 -24.38 -0.86
C ASP A 558 -35.00 -23.29 -1.73
N GLU A 559 -34.22 -22.38 -1.13
CA GLU A 559 -33.45 -21.36 -1.87
C GLU A 559 -32.50 -22.01 -2.89
N LEU A 560 -31.83 -23.11 -2.53
CA LEU A 560 -30.94 -23.82 -3.44
C LEU A 560 -31.68 -24.45 -4.63
N LEU A 561 -32.84 -25.07 -4.38
CA LEU A 561 -33.70 -25.61 -5.44
C LEU A 561 -34.21 -24.51 -6.37
N GLN A 562 -34.58 -23.35 -5.84
CA GLN A 562 -34.99 -22.18 -6.62
C GLN A 562 -33.86 -21.65 -7.52
N LEU A 563 -32.61 -21.64 -7.03
CA LEU A 563 -31.46 -21.26 -7.83
C LEU A 563 -31.29 -22.21 -9.03
N PHE A 564 -31.29 -23.52 -8.82
CA PHE A 564 -31.18 -24.50 -9.92
C PHE A 564 -32.35 -24.40 -10.91
N ALA A 565 -33.56 -24.13 -10.44
CA ALA A 565 -34.73 -23.98 -11.31
C ALA A 565 -34.70 -22.70 -12.17
N SER A 566 -33.94 -21.68 -11.76
CA SER A 566 -33.89 -20.37 -12.44
C SER A 566 -32.54 -20.04 -13.09
N ALA A 567 -31.51 -20.87 -12.89
CA ALA A 567 -30.19 -20.67 -13.45
C ALA A 567 -30.12 -21.07 -14.94
N GLU A 568 -29.37 -20.30 -15.72
CA GLU A 568 -29.15 -20.52 -17.15
C GLU A 568 -27.86 -21.32 -17.44
N HIS A 569 -26.89 -21.27 -16.53
CA HIS A 569 -25.57 -21.86 -16.72
C HIS A 569 -25.12 -22.76 -15.56
N LEU A 570 -25.82 -22.76 -14.43
CA LEU A 570 -25.56 -23.65 -13.31
C LEU A 570 -26.34 -24.96 -13.49
N ALA A 571 -25.61 -26.06 -13.66
CA ALA A 571 -26.13 -27.42 -13.65
C ALA A 571 -25.35 -28.26 -12.65
N SER A 572 -26.01 -29.24 -12.04
CA SER A 572 -25.39 -30.15 -11.05
C SER A 572 -24.20 -30.91 -11.62
N ASP A 573 -24.33 -31.43 -12.85
CA ASP A 573 -23.24 -32.13 -13.54
C ASP A 573 -22.06 -31.22 -13.89
N GLY A 574 -22.34 -29.91 -14.04
CA GLY A 574 -21.34 -28.88 -14.32
C GLY A 574 -20.59 -28.36 -13.08
N LEU A 575 -20.97 -28.79 -11.87
CA LEU A 575 -20.28 -28.41 -10.64
C LEU A 575 -18.88 -29.02 -10.59
N GLY A 576 -17.88 -28.23 -10.19
CA GLY A 576 -16.55 -28.77 -9.91
C GLY A 576 -16.56 -29.70 -8.69
N ALA A 577 -15.60 -30.61 -8.62
CA ALA A 577 -15.47 -31.64 -7.57
C ALA A 577 -15.70 -31.15 -6.14
N ASN A 578 -15.06 -30.03 -5.74
CA ASN A 578 -15.24 -29.46 -4.41
C ASN A 578 -16.70 -29.01 -4.16
N LYS A 579 -17.36 -28.40 -5.15
CA LYS A 579 -18.76 -28.00 -5.03
C LYS A 579 -19.70 -29.20 -4.94
N LYS A 580 -19.39 -30.31 -5.62
CA LYS A 580 -20.10 -31.59 -5.47
C LYS A 580 -19.98 -32.11 -4.03
N VAL A 581 -18.77 -32.10 -3.44
CA VAL A 581 -18.57 -32.45 -2.01
C VAL A 581 -19.41 -31.56 -1.10
N ALA A 582 -19.39 -30.23 -1.29
CA ALA A 582 -20.18 -29.31 -0.48
C ALA A 582 -21.69 -29.55 -0.65
N PHE A 583 -22.17 -29.87 -1.86
CA PHE A 583 -23.57 -30.22 -2.11
C PHE A 583 -23.99 -31.50 -1.37
N VAL A 584 -23.15 -32.53 -1.39
CA VAL A 584 -23.42 -33.79 -0.68
C VAL A 584 -23.52 -33.56 0.82
N ARG A 585 -22.55 -32.85 1.41
CA ARG A 585 -22.58 -32.49 2.84
C ARG A 585 -23.78 -31.63 3.21
N PHE A 586 -24.13 -30.67 2.34
CA PHE A 586 -25.33 -29.86 2.52
C PHE A 586 -26.61 -30.71 2.50
N THR A 587 -26.65 -31.72 1.64
CA THR A 587 -27.76 -32.68 1.57
C THR A 587 -27.85 -33.54 2.83
N GLU A 588 -26.72 -34.04 3.33
CA GLU A 588 -26.63 -34.83 4.57
C GLU A 588 -27.01 -34.02 5.82
N ALA A 589 -26.65 -32.74 5.86
CA ALA A 589 -27.06 -31.81 6.90
C ALA A 589 -28.58 -31.49 6.88
N ASN A 590 -29.28 -31.82 5.79
CA ASN A 590 -30.70 -31.54 5.58
C ASN A 590 -31.49 -32.82 5.22
N PRO A 591 -31.57 -33.82 6.13
CA PRO A 591 -32.14 -35.14 5.82
C PRO A 591 -33.60 -35.09 5.35
N ALA A 592 -34.40 -34.15 5.87
CA ALA A 592 -35.80 -33.96 5.47
C ALA A 592 -35.98 -33.54 3.99
N TRP A 593 -34.91 -33.05 3.35
CA TRP A 593 -34.91 -32.61 1.95
C TRP A 593 -34.06 -33.51 1.05
N ALA A 594 -33.46 -34.57 1.60
CA ALA A 594 -32.47 -35.38 0.92
C ALA A 594 -32.99 -35.95 -0.41
N ASP A 595 -34.22 -36.45 -0.45
CA ASP A 595 -34.80 -37.03 -1.67
C ASP A 595 -35.00 -35.99 -2.78
N ARG A 596 -35.34 -34.75 -2.43
CA ARG A 596 -35.50 -33.65 -3.41
C ARG A 596 -34.14 -33.17 -3.91
N LEU A 597 -33.16 -33.03 -3.02
CA LEU A 597 -31.80 -32.60 -3.37
C LEU A 597 -31.06 -33.66 -4.20
N ARG A 598 -31.25 -34.95 -3.89
CA ARG A 598 -30.67 -36.07 -4.67
C ARG A 598 -31.19 -36.16 -6.10
N LYS A 599 -32.36 -35.60 -6.40
CA LYS A 599 -32.85 -35.45 -7.79
C LYS A 599 -32.01 -34.46 -8.60
N LEU A 600 -31.36 -33.49 -7.95
CA LEU A 600 -30.43 -32.58 -8.62
C LEU A 600 -29.07 -33.25 -8.82
N PHE A 601 -28.52 -33.85 -7.76
CA PHE A 601 -27.22 -34.53 -7.82
C PHE A 601 -27.20 -35.69 -6.82
N ASN A 602 -26.89 -36.89 -7.32
CA ASN A 602 -26.69 -38.07 -6.49
C ASN A 602 -25.33 -38.69 -6.84
N PRO A 603 -24.36 -38.69 -5.92
CA PRO A 603 -23.01 -39.17 -6.20
C PRO A 603 -22.96 -40.65 -6.61
N ASN A 604 -23.99 -41.45 -6.27
CA ASN A 604 -24.03 -42.87 -6.62
C ASN A 604 -24.57 -43.14 -8.05
N SER A 605 -25.21 -42.17 -8.70
CA SER A 605 -25.84 -42.36 -10.02
C SER A 605 -25.48 -41.29 -11.04
N SER A 606 -24.96 -40.14 -10.61
CA SER A 606 -24.51 -39.06 -11.47
C SER A 606 -23.17 -39.41 -12.13
N GLN A 607 -22.92 -38.87 -13.32
CA GLN A 607 -21.65 -39.04 -14.01
C GLN A 607 -20.57 -38.21 -13.32
N VAL A 608 -19.59 -38.87 -12.72
CA VAL A 608 -18.41 -38.26 -12.07
C VAL A 608 -17.13 -38.87 -12.64
N THR A 609 -16.03 -38.11 -12.63
CA THR A 609 -14.73 -38.65 -13.03
C THR A 609 -14.21 -39.64 -11.97
N SER A 610 -13.22 -40.46 -12.33
CA SER A 610 -12.60 -41.41 -11.40
C SER A 610 -12.01 -40.71 -10.17
N LEU A 611 -11.38 -39.55 -10.36
CA LEU A 611 -10.83 -38.73 -9.27
C LEU A 611 -11.93 -38.09 -8.44
N GLU A 612 -13.01 -37.59 -9.07
CA GLU A 612 -14.16 -37.05 -8.35
C GLU A 612 -14.81 -38.10 -7.45
N GLU A 613 -14.92 -39.34 -7.91
CA GLU A 613 -15.45 -40.46 -7.11
C GLU A 613 -14.60 -40.70 -5.86
N LEU A 614 -13.27 -40.81 -6.00
CA LEU A 614 -12.35 -40.97 -4.87
C LEU A 614 -12.49 -39.79 -3.90
N LYS A 615 -12.57 -38.58 -4.44
CA LYS A 615 -12.71 -37.36 -3.65
C LYS A 615 -14.02 -37.30 -2.89
N LEU A 616 -15.14 -37.66 -3.50
CA LEU A 616 -16.44 -37.76 -2.85
C LEU A 616 -16.41 -38.82 -1.74
N SER A 617 -15.82 -39.99 -2.01
CA SER A 617 -15.70 -41.05 -1.02
C SER A 617 -14.90 -40.59 0.22
N VAL A 618 -13.69 -40.05 0.00
CA VAL A 618 -12.76 -39.68 1.08
C VAL A 618 -13.18 -38.41 1.84
N GLN A 619 -13.75 -37.41 1.14
CA GLN A 619 -14.13 -36.13 1.77
C GLN A 619 -15.53 -36.16 2.37
N CYS A 620 -16.45 -37.00 1.87
CA CYS A 620 -17.77 -37.20 2.48
C CYS A 620 -17.82 -38.40 3.43
N MET A 621 -16.69 -39.05 3.71
CA MET A 621 -16.61 -40.21 4.62
C MET A 621 -17.59 -41.33 4.22
N ARG A 622 -17.64 -41.66 2.92
CA ARG A 622 -18.56 -42.67 2.40
C ARG A 622 -18.31 -44.01 3.08
N LYS A 623 -19.40 -44.69 3.41
CA LYS A 623 -19.38 -46.01 4.01
C LYS A 623 -19.87 -47.08 3.04
N VAL A 624 -19.21 -48.24 3.06
CA VAL A 624 -19.59 -49.47 2.35
C VAL A 624 -19.73 -50.55 3.41
N ASP A 625 -20.90 -51.20 3.48
CA ASP A 625 -21.23 -52.22 4.48
C ASP A 625 -21.03 -51.78 5.95
N GLY A 626 -21.19 -50.49 6.23
CA GLY A 626 -21.09 -49.89 7.57
C GLY A 626 -19.70 -49.35 7.94
N GLU A 627 -18.67 -49.74 7.18
CA GLU A 627 -17.28 -49.31 7.36
C GLU A 627 -16.92 -48.19 6.39
N LEU A 628 -15.92 -47.36 6.73
CA LEU A 628 -15.43 -46.35 5.80
C LEU A 628 -14.80 -47.03 4.57
N GLU A 629 -15.09 -46.52 3.37
CA GLU A 629 -14.49 -47.06 2.14
C GLU A 629 -12.96 -46.89 2.12
N TYR A 630 -12.47 -45.82 2.75
CA TYR A 630 -11.05 -45.53 2.94
C TYR A 630 -10.79 -44.98 4.35
N ASP A 631 -10.07 -45.73 5.18
CA ASP A 631 -9.66 -45.35 6.55
C ASP A 631 -8.14 -45.33 6.77
N ASP A 632 -7.35 -45.71 5.75
CA ASP A 632 -5.89 -45.67 5.70
C ASP A 632 -5.39 -44.69 4.62
N PHE A 633 -4.58 -43.70 5.00
CA PHE A 633 -4.00 -42.74 4.07
C PHE A 633 -3.13 -43.38 2.98
N ARG A 634 -2.46 -44.51 3.24
CA ARG A 634 -1.63 -45.20 2.22
C ARG A 634 -2.49 -45.81 1.12
N GLN A 635 -3.68 -46.31 1.45
CA GLN A 635 -4.65 -46.76 0.45
C GLN A 635 -5.14 -45.58 -0.41
N VAL A 636 -5.43 -44.43 0.23
CA VAL A 636 -5.85 -43.22 -0.48
C VAL A 636 -4.74 -42.66 -1.38
N GLU A 637 -3.49 -42.72 -0.92
CA GLU A 637 -2.30 -42.34 -1.69
C GLU A 637 -2.16 -43.18 -2.96
N HIS A 638 -2.29 -44.51 -2.84
CA HIS A 638 -2.27 -45.41 -3.99
C HIS A 638 -3.36 -45.06 -5.02
N GLU A 639 -4.60 -44.91 -4.55
CA GLU A 639 -5.74 -44.59 -5.43
C GLU A 639 -5.62 -43.19 -6.04
N PHE A 640 -5.12 -42.21 -5.29
CA PHE A 640 -4.91 -40.85 -5.80
C PHE A 640 -3.90 -40.83 -6.94
N LYS A 641 -2.75 -41.48 -6.77
CA LYS A 641 -1.72 -41.59 -7.82
C LYS A 641 -2.25 -42.32 -9.07
N ARG A 642 -2.98 -43.42 -8.86
CA ARG A 642 -3.58 -44.22 -9.95
C ARG A 642 -4.62 -43.43 -10.75
N ARG A 643 -5.49 -42.69 -10.06
CA ARG A 643 -6.61 -41.95 -10.67
C ARG A 643 -6.20 -40.56 -11.20
N HIS A 644 -5.05 -40.04 -10.79
CA HIS A 644 -4.48 -38.79 -11.32
C HIS A 644 -2.98 -38.93 -11.68
N PRO A 645 -2.60 -39.69 -12.72
CA PRO A 645 -1.19 -40.04 -12.99
C PRO A 645 -0.22 -38.86 -13.12
N ILE A 646 -0.67 -37.74 -13.71
CA ILE A 646 0.17 -36.54 -13.88
C ILE A 646 0.62 -35.97 -12.53
N VAL A 647 -0.33 -35.70 -11.63
CA VAL A 647 -0.04 -35.22 -10.27
C VAL A 647 0.54 -36.35 -9.40
N GLY A 648 0.22 -37.60 -9.72
CA GLY A 648 0.78 -38.77 -9.07
C GLY A 648 2.30 -38.85 -9.21
N ALA A 649 2.87 -38.44 -10.35
CA ALA A 649 4.31 -38.35 -10.53
C ALA A 649 4.95 -37.32 -9.58
N ASP A 650 4.42 -36.08 -9.54
CA ASP A 650 4.87 -35.06 -8.59
C ASP A 650 4.74 -35.55 -7.13
N TYR A 651 3.66 -36.27 -6.82
CA TYR A 651 3.45 -36.81 -5.48
C TYR A 651 4.55 -37.83 -5.11
N SER A 652 4.87 -38.75 -6.02
CA SER A 652 5.95 -39.72 -5.83
C SER A 652 7.33 -39.06 -5.70
N ASP A 653 7.56 -37.94 -6.41
CA ASP A 653 8.84 -37.25 -6.39
C ASP A 653 9.04 -36.40 -5.13
N TYR A 654 7.98 -35.76 -4.62
CA TYR A 654 8.10 -34.72 -3.60
C TYR A 654 7.41 -35.01 -2.26
N VAL A 655 6.46 -35.95 -2.21
CA VAL A 655 5.66 -36.22 -1.00
C VAL A 655 5.97 -37.59 -0.41
N GLU A 656 5.93 -38.64 -1.23
CA GLU A 656 6.15 -40.03 -0.80
C GLU A 656 7.50 -40.25 -0.08
N PRO A 657 8.64 -39.71 -0.55
CA PRO A 657 9.94 -39.91 0.11
C PRO A 657 9.98 -39.38 1.54
N VAL A 658 9.21 -38.31 1.82
CA VAL A 658 9.11 -37.74 3.17
C VAL A 658 8.40 -38.74 4.08
N TYR A 659 7.23 -39.24 3.69
CA TYR A 659 6.49 -40.21 4.49
C TYR A 659 7.22 -41.54 4.67
N ASP A 660 8.00 -41.96 3.67
CA ASP A 660 8.83 -43.17 3.77
C ASP A 660 9.97 -43.00 4.76
N GLN A 661 10.60 -41.81 4.82
CA GLN A 661 11.59 -41.47 5.84
C GLN A 661 10.97 -41.44 7.25
N LEU A 662 9.74 -40.95 7.39
CA LEU A 662 9.05 -40.89 8.69
C LEU A 662 8.65 -42.30 9.19
N GLY A 663 8.29 -43.20 8.27
CA GLY A 663 7.93 -44.58 8.57
C GLY A 663 6.80 -44.68 9.60
N SER A 664 6.96 -45.54 10.60
CA SER A 664 5.98 -45.76 11.68
C SER A 664 5.77 -44.56 12.61
N ARG A 665 6.55 -43.48 12.45
CA ARG A 665 6.35 -42.23 13.22
C ARG A 665 5.24 -41.36 12.64
N ALA A 666 4.82 -41.59 11.39
CA ALA A 666 3.57 -41.09 10.81
C ALA A 666 2.35 -41.84 11.38
N ALA A 667 2.23 -41.85 12.70
CA ALA A 667 1.34 -42.72 13.45
C ALA A 667 -0.12 -42.25 13.51
N TYR A 668 -0.35 -40.95 13.27
CA TYR A 668 -1.65 -40.31 13.51
C TYR A 668 -2.20 -39.58 12.28
N ILE A 669 -1.86 -40.01 11.06
CA ILE A 669 -2.32 -39.35 9.82
C ILE A 669 -3.84 -39.52 9.64
N ASP A 670 -4.39 -40.65 10.07
CA ASP A 670 -5.81 -40.99 9.91
C ASP A 670 -6.66 -40.61 11.12
N VAL A 671 -6.18 -39.73 12.01
CA VAL A 671 -6.84 -39.37 13.28
C VAL A 671 -8.31 -38.92 13.13
N LEU A 672 -8.69 -38.41 11.95
CA LEU A 672 -10.08 -38.04 11.64
C LEU A 672 -10.98 -39.25 11.33
N ARG A 673 -10.40 -40.34 10.83
CA ARG A 673 -11.08 -41.52 10.26
C ARG A 673 -10.89 -42.78 11.12
N ASN A 674 -9.83 -42.82 11.92
CA ASN A 674 -9.46 -43.94 12.76
C ASN A 674 -9.63 -43.56 14.24
N SER A 675 -10.66 -44.14 14.88
CA SER A 675 -10.99 -43.87 16.28
C SER A 675 -9.91 -44.37 17.25
N ALA A 676 -9.15 -45.42 16.89
CA ALA A 676 -8.05 -45.92 17.70
C ALA A 676 -6.87 -44.93 17.71
N GLN A 677 -6.48 -44.40 16.55
CA GLN A 677 -5.46 -43.34 16.47
C GLN A 677 -5.87 -42.10 17.28
N LYS A 678 -7.15 -41.68 17.18
CA LYS A 678 -7.68 -40.56 17.98
C LYS A 678 -7.60 -40.83 19.47
N ARG A 679 -8.01 -42.02 19.92
CA ARG A 679 -7.98 -42.42 21.33
C ARG A 679 -6.56 -42.42 21.89
N ASP A 680 -5.63 -43.09 21.20
CA ASP A 680 -4.22 -43.18 21.60
C ASP A 680 -3.55 -41.80 21.71
N LEU A 681 -3.84 -40.90 20.77
CA LEU A 681 -3.34 -39.54 20.82
C LEU A 681 -3.89 -38.73 22.01
N LEU A 682 -5.19 -38.87 22.31
CA LEU A 682 -5.79 -38.24 23.49
C LEU A 682 -5.24 -38.80 24.81
N ASP A 683 -5.02 -40.11 24.88
CA ASP A 683 -4.40 -40.75 26.04
C ASP A 683 -2.96 -40.28 26.25
N THR A 684 -2.22 -40.04 25.16
CA THR A 684 -0.89 -39.42 25.22
C THR A 684 -0.96 -38.03 25.85
N PHE A 685 -1.88 -37.17 25.41
CA PHE A 685 -2.04 -35.83 25.99
C PHE A 685 -2.41 -35.87 27.47
N LYS A 686 -3.35 -36.76 27.85
CA LYS A 686 -3.76 -36.94 29.24
C LYS A 686 -2.62 -37.39 30.14
N THR A 687 -1.85 -38.38 29.68
CA THR A 687 -0.70 -38.92 30.43
C THR A 687 0.31 -37.82 30.71
N ARG A 688 0.66 -37.02 29.69
CA ARG A 688 1.60 -35.89 29.85
C ARG A 688 1.08 -34.81 30.80
N LEU A 689 -0.23 -34.51 30.76
CA LEU A 689 -0.86 -33.60 31.72
C LEU A 689 -0.75 -34.13 33.17
N GLN A 690 -1.03 -35.41 33.38
CA GLN A 690 -0.98 -36.06 34.71
C GLN A 690 0.45 -36.11 35.26
N ASP A 691 1.41 -36.47 34.40
CA ASP A 691 2.83 -36.56 34.75
C ASP A 691 3.51 -35.19 34.85
N LYS A 692 2.80 -34.12 34.45
CA LYS A 692 3.29 -32.73 34.41
C LYS A 692 4.54 -32.59 33.54
N GLU A 693 4.56 -33.34 32.45
CA GLU A 693 5.63 -33.32 31.47
C GLU A 693 5.23 -32.49 30.26
N GLY A 694 6.18 -31.69 29.77
CA GLY A 694 5.98 -30.83 28.61
C GLY A 694 5.63 -31.65 27.37
N TYR A 695 4.59 -31.24 26.65
CA TYR A 695 4.26 -31.81 25.34
C TYR A 695 3.75 -30.74 24.38
N GLY A 696 4.37 -30.64 23.20
CA GLY A 696 4.03 -29.64 22.18
C GLY A 696 3.46 -30.28 20.92
N PHE A 697 2.22 -29.91 20.57
CA PHE A 697 1.61 -30.20 19.27
C PHE A 697 1.59 -28.96 18.37
N VAL A 698 2.38 -29.00 17.30
CA VAL A 698 2.49 -27.91 16.30
C VAL A 698 1.96 -28.39 14.95
N ARG A 699 1.24 -27.53 14.22
CA ARG A 699 0.74 -27.83 12.87
C ARG A 699 1.39 -26.94 11.82
N LEU A 700 1.73 -27.56 10.69
CA LEU A 700 2.35 -26.93 9.53
C LEU A 700 1.46 -27.16 8.31
N SER A 701 0.86 -26.09 7.79
CA SER A 701 -0.02 -26.12 6.62
C SER A 701 0.54 -25.24 5.50
N ASP A 702 -0.26 -24.93 4.49
CA ASP A 702 0.20 -24.18 3.31
C ASP A 702 0.75 -22.78 3.62
N GLY A 703 0.31 -22.19 4.73
CA GLY A 703 0.81 -20.90 5.19
C GLY A 703 2.24 -20.99 5.77
N GLU A 704 2.51 -22.03 6.56
CA GLU A 704 3.79 -22.25 7.24
C GLU A 704 4.94 -22.58 6.27
N GLY A 705 4.68 -22.76 4.97
CA GLY A 705 5.73 -22.87 3.95
C GLY A 705 6.72 -21.69 3.94
N ILE A 706 6.31 -20.51 4.44
CA ILE A 706 7.20 -19.35 4.65
C ILE A 706 8.41 -19.67 5.54
N LEU A 707 8.26 -20.60 6.49
CA LEU A 707 9.32 -21.04 7.39
C LEU A 707 10.48 -21.70 6.64
N PHE A 708 10.18 -22.35 5.52
CA PHE A 708 11.08 -23.30 4.88
C PHE A 708 11.72 -22.76 3.60
N GLN A 709 11.72 -21.44 3.39
CA GLN A 709 12.34 -20.82 2.20
C GLN A 709 13.85 -21.11 2.07
N LYS A 710 14.54 -21.38 3.19
CA LYS A 710 15.94 -21.80 3.18
C LYS A 710 16.14 -23.23 2.68
N TYR A 711 15.10 -24.07 2.75
CA TYR A 711 15.16 -25.51 2.52
C TYR A 711 14.34 -25.97 1.30
N SER A 712 13.54 -25.08 0.71
CA SER A 712 12.64 -25.36 -0.40
C SER A 712 12.72 -24.26 -1.45
N SER A 713 12.74 -24.66 -2.72
CA SER A 713 12.66 -23.75 -3.87
C SER A 713 11.23 -23.49 -4.34
N PHE A 714 10.21 -24.12 -3.72
CA PHE A 714 8.84 -23.99 -4.19
C PHE A 714 8.21 -22.64 -3.83
N LEU A 715 8.42 -22.13 -2.62
CA LEU A 715 7.76 -20.88 -2.19
C LEU A 715 8.62 -19.66 -2.53
N THR A 716 8.07 -18.76 -3.35
CA THR A 716 8.79 -17.55 -3.80
C THR A 716 8.72 -16.41 -2.77
N GLU A 717 9.56 -15.39 -2.92
CA GLU A 717 9.47 -14.17 -2.10
C GLU A 717 8.11 -13.45 -2.25
N GLU A 718 7.52 -13.47 -3.44
CA GLU A 718 6.19 -12.87 -3.64
C GLU A 718 5.10 -13.69 -2.96
N ASP A 719 5.22 -15.02 -2.94
CA ASP A 719 4.33 -15.89 -2.16
C ASP A 719 4.44 -15.56 -0.66
N SER A 720 5.66 -15.30 -0.16
CA SER A 720 5.92 -14.82 1.21
C SER A 720 5.14 -13.54 1.50
N ARG A 721 5.36 -12.49 0.69
CA ARG A 721 4.69 -11.19 0.86
C ARG A 721 3.16 -11.33 0.77
N ASN A 722 2.65 -12.17 -0.13
CA ASN A 722 1.23 -12.48 -0.24
C ASN A 722 0.66 -13.05 1.07
N ARG A 723 1.36 -13.99 1.72
CA ARG A 723 0.94 -14.56 3.01
C ARG A 723 0.95 -13.53 4.12
N GLN A 724 1.93 -12.64 4.17
CA GLN A 724 1.96 -11.54 5.14
C GLN A 724 0.75 -10.62 4.99
N ARG A 725 0.47 -10.15 3.76
CA ARG A 725 -0.75 -9.36 3.46
C ARG A 725 -2.03 -10.12 3.79
N HIS A 726 -2.05 -11.44 3.56
CA HIS A 726 -3.18 -12.27 3.94
C HIS A 726 -3.39 -12.26 5.45
N TRP A 727 -2.38 -12.59 6.25
CA TRP A 727 -2.50 -12.72 7.71
C TRP A 727 -2.66 -11.38 8.43
N TRP A 728 -1.90 -10.37 8.02
CA TRP A 728 -1.68 -9.16 8.81
C TRP A 728 -2.18 -7.88 8.12
N GLY A 729 -2.58 -7.98 6.84
CA GLY A 729 -3.02 -6.83 6.07
C GLY A 729 -1.87 -5.96 5.55
N GLU A 730 -0.65 -6.25 5.98
CA GLU A 730 0.57 -5.54 5.61
C GLU A 730 1.76 -6.50 5.51
N GLU A 731 2.84 -6.00 4.91
CA GLU A 731 4.15 -6.64 4.93
C GLU A 731 4.94 -6.04 6.09
N ILE A 732 5.52 -6.90 6.95
CA ILE A 732 6.26 -6.44 8.12
C ILE A 732 7.73 -6.15 7.78
N PRO A 733 8.44 -5.33 8.58
CA PRO A 733 9.86 -5.09 8.39
C PRO A 733 10.68 -6.39 8.33
N GLN A 734 11.66 -6.45 7.42
CA GLN A 734 12.43 -7.67 7.16
C GLN A 734 13.18 -8.20 8.38
N ASN A 735 13.65 -7.33 9.26
CA ASN A 735 14.29 -7.72 10.52
C ASN A 735 13.30 -8.44 11.45
N LEU A 736 12.08 -7.91 11.59
CA LEU A 736 11.04 -8.53 12.41
C LEU A 736 10.61 -9.89 11.84
N LEU A 737 10.54 -10.00 10.51
CA LEU A 737 10.26 -11.27 9.85
C LEU A 737 11.37 -12.30 10.11
N ALA A 738 12.64 -11.92 9.95
CA ALA A 738 13.77 -12.82 10.19
C ALA A 738 13.82 -13.33 11.64
N GLU A 739 13.53 -12.44 12.59
CA GLU A 739 13.39 -12.78 14.01
C GLU A 739 12.25 -13.79 14.24
N LEU A 740 11.05 -13.52 13.73
CA LEU A 740 9.91 -14.42 13.85
C LEU A 740 10.21 -15.79 13.24
N LEU A 741 10.82 -15.84 12.04
CA LEU A 741 11.16 -17.11 11.38
C LEU A 741 12.16 -17.93 12.21
N THR A 742 13.15 -17.28 12.83
CA THR A 742 14.10 -17.96 13.72
C THR A 742 13.40 -18.59 14.91
N ASP A 743 12.50 -17.85 15.58
CA ASP A 743 11.75 -18.36 16.73
C ASP A 743 10.81 -19.51 16.34
N LEU A 744 10.28 -19.49 15.11
CA LEU A 744 9.45 -20.56 14.55
C LEU A 744 10.24 -21.81 14.20
N GLU A 745 11.45 -21.69 13.65
CA GLU A 745 12.33 -22.83 13.35
C GLU A 745 12.60 -23.61 14.64
N VAL A 746 12.92 -22.90 15.72
CA VAL A 746 13.14 -23.50 17.06
C VAL A 746 11.85 -24.14 17.60
N ALA A 747 10.68 -23.51 17.43
CA ALA A 747 9.41 -24.09 17.85
C ALA A 747 9.06 -25.40 17.13
N VAL A 748 9.39 -25.51 15.83
CA VAL A 748 9.18 -26.74 15.07
C VAL A 748 10.18 -27.82 15.48
N ALA A 749 11.44 -27.45 15.73
CA ALA A 749 12.45 -28.36 16.24
C ALA A 749 12.06 -28.97 17.59
N ASP A 750 11.52 -28.16 18.50
CA ASP A 750 11.16 -28.58 19.86
C ASP A 750 9.83 -29.35 19.97
N ALA A 751 8.97 -29.32 18.95
CA ALA A 751 7.65 -29.97 19.01
C ALA A 751 7.74 -31.50 19.14
N ASP A 752 6.88 -32.13 19.94
CA ASP A 752 6.85 -33.59 20.08
C ASP A 752 5.96 -34.24 19.02
N LEU A 753 4.91 -33.53 18.60
CA LEU A 753 3.98 -33.92 17.55
C LEU A 753 3.90 -32.83 16.47
N LEU A 754 4.15 -33.21 15.22
CA LEU A 754 3.98 -32.33 14.06
C LEU A 754 2.79 -32.76 13.20
N GLY A 755 1.83 -31.85 13.01
CA GLY A 755 0.81 -31.97 11.97
C GLY A 755 1.37 -31.52 10.63
N ILE A 756 1.43 -32.41 9.64
CA ILE A 756 2.00 -32.13 8.31
C ILE A 756 0.99 -32.44 7.20
N PRO A 757 1.14 -31.85 6.00
CA PRO A 757 0.23 -32.09 4.89
C PRO A 757 0.21 -33.56 4.46
N SER A 758 -0.97 -34.18 4.40
CA SER A 758 -1.16 -35.55 3.92
C SER A 758 -1.86 -35.63 2.57
N VAL A 759 -1.99 -36.84 2.02
CA VAL A 759 -2.78 -37.13 0.82
C VAL A 759 -4.19 -36.54 0.88
N TYR A 760 -4.80 -36.42 2.07
CA TYR A 760 -6.13 -35.85 2.23
C TYR A 760 -6.20 -34.38 1.81
N ARG A 761 -5.13 -33.62 2.10
CA ARG A 761 -4.99 -32.23 1.69
C ARG A 761 -4.78 -32.15 0.17
N PHE A 762 -3.91 -33.00 -0.39
CA PHE A 762 -3.64 -33.03 -1.83
C PHE A 762 -4.88 -33.42 -2.65
N LEU A 763 -5.63 -34.44 -2.24
CA LEU A 763 -6.89 -34.84 -2.88
C LEU A 763 -7.93 -33.71 -2.86
N ARG A 764 -8.02 -32.96 -1.74
CA ARG A 764 -8.95 -31.83 -1.64
C ARG A 764 -8.58 -30.65 -2.56
N ASP A 765 -7.30 -30.36 -2.72
CA ASP A 765 -6.86 -29.13 -3.42
C ASP A 765 -6.73 -29.30 -4.94
N HIS A 766 -6.73 -30.53 -5.45
CA HIS A 766 -6.56 -30.81 -6.87
C HIS A 766 -7.84 -31.27 -7.57
N SER A 767 -7.84 -31.15 -8.90
CA SER A 767 -8.95 -31.54 -9.80
C SER A 767 -8.37 -32.19 -11.05
N ASP A 768 -9.19 -32.79 -11.91
CA ASP A 768 -8.73 -33.42 -13.16
C ASP A 768 -7.96 -32.47 -14.11
N ARG A 769 -8.06 -31.15 -13.88
CA ARG A 769 -7.36 -30.12 -14.67
C ARG A 769 -6.01 -29.71 -14.10
N THR A 770 -5.68 -30.16 -12.90
CA THR A 770 -4.39 -29.86 -12.25
C THR A 770 -3.27 -30.51 -13.06
N LYS A 771 -2.20 -29.76 -13.31
CA LYS A 771 -1.04 -30.28 -14.04
C LYS A 771 0.16 -30.55 -13.13
N SER A 772 0.23 -29.87 -11.98
CA SER A 772 1.29 -30.07 -11.01
C SER A 772 0.84 -29.73 -9.58
N LEU A 773 1.51 -30.34 -8.59
CA LEU A 773 1.35 -30.01 -7.17
C LEU A 773 1.79 -28.58 -6.82
N TYR A 774 2.69 -27.96 -7.59
CA TYR A 774 3.20 -26.60 -7.32
C TYR A 774 2.56 -25.51 -8.19
N ASP A 775 1.50 -25.82 -8.95
CA ASP A 775 0.78 -24.85 -9.78
C ASP A 775 0.14 -23.73 -8.95
N THR A 776 -0.28 -24.04 -7.73
CA THR A 776 -1.00 -23.12 -6.83
C THR A 776 -0.12 -22.61 -5.70
N LEU A 777 -0.43 -21.42 -5.17
CA LEU A 777 0.23 -20.87 -3.97
C LEU A 777 0.09 -21.82 -2.77
N GLN A 778 -1.07 -22.45 -2.63
CA GLN A 778 -1.32 -23.44 -1.59
C GLN A 778 -0.41 -24.64 -1.78
N GLY A 779 -0.37 -25.22 -2.98
CA GLY A 779 0.46 -26.37 -3.32
C GLY A 779 1.95 -26.12 -3.08
N ARG A 780 2.49 -24.97 -3.51
CA ARG A 780 3.87 -24.54 -3.22
C ARG A 780 4.16 -24.45 -1.72
N GLY A 781 3.19 -23.95 -0.95
CA GLY A 781 3.26 -23.90 0.51
C GLY A 781 3.34 -25.30 1.13
N LEU A 782 2.45 -26.21 0.73
CA LEU A 782 2.43 -27.59 1.25
C LEU A 782 3.73 -28.34 0.94
N LEU A 783 4.23 -28.25 -0.29
CA LEU A 783 5.50 -28.88 -0.68
C LEU A 783 6.69 -28.28 0.06
N SER A 784 6.69 -26.96 0.30
CA SER A 784 7.75 -26.32 1.07
C SER A 784 7.79 -26.81 2.52
N VAL A 785 6.63 -27.05 3.13
CA VAL A 785 6.56 -27.70 4.44
C VAL A 785 7.18 -29.09 4.37
N LEU A 786 6.75 -29.92 3.43
CA LEU A 786 7.22 -31.31 3.34
C LEU A 786 8.72 -31.43 3.05
N GLN A 787 9.30 -30.55 2.22
CA GLN A 787 10.75 -30.50 2.01
C GLN A 787 11.52 -29.99 3.24
N GLY A 788 10.91 -29.07 4.00
CA GLY A 788 11.54 -28.49 5.18
C GLY A 788 11.54 -29.40 6.40
N VAL A 789 10.44 -30.12 6.65
CA VAL A 789 10.23 -30.96 7.84
C VAL A 789 11.39 -31.94 8.13
N PRO A 790 11.98 -32.65 7.16
CA PRO A 790 13.12 -33.54 7.39
C PRO A 790 14.33 -32.89 8.09
N HIS A 791 14.50 -31.57 7.96
CA HIS A 791 15.62 -30.83 8.58
C HIS A 791 15.43 -30.62 10.08
N PHE A 792 14.21 -30.79 10.58
CA PHE A 792 13.83 -30.63 11.98
C PHE A 792 13.32 -31.95 12.58
N ASP A 793 13.57 -33.07 11.89
CA ASP A 793 13.16 -34.39 12.32
C ASP A 793 14.02 -34.89 13.49
N ALA A 794 13.42 -35.68 14.40
CA ALA A 794 14.09 -36.33 15.51
C ALA A 794 13.46 -37.70 15.82
N PRO A 795 14.23 -38.70 16.29
CA PRO A 795 13.73 -40.07 16.48
C PRO A 795 12.48 -40.19 17.37
N ALA A 796 12.36 -39.34 18.40
CA ALA A 796 11.22 -39.35 19.32
C ALA A 796 9.97 -38.62 18.78
N LYS A 797 10.13 -37.82 17.72
CA LYS A 797 9.07 -36.99 17.15
C LYS A 797 8.05 -37.85 16.41
N ARG A 798 6.77 -37.52 16.59
CA ARG A 798 5.64 -38.18 15.92
C ARG A 798 4.94 -37.24 14.95
N TYR A 799 4.18 -37.80 14.02
CA TYR A 799 3.52 -37.05 12.95
C TYR A 799 2.03 -37.39 12.84
N THR A 800 1.25 -36.36 12.54
CA THR A 800 -0.19 -36.40 12.32
C THR A 800 -0.56 -35.56 11.10
N ASP A 801 -1.83 -35.56 10.70
CA ASP A 801 -2.34 -34.72 9.62
C ASP A 801 -2.40 -33.23 10.02
N ASP A 802 -2.15 -32.31 9.09
CA ASP A 802 -2.21 -30.86 9.34
C ASP A 802 -3.60 -30.36 9.76
N LYS A 803 -4.66 -31.14 9.50
CA LYS A 803 -6.05 -30.91 9.94
C LYS A 803 -6.47 -31.77 11.12
N ALA A 804 -5.53 -32.41 11.83
CA ALA A 804 -5.82 -33.12 13.08
C ALA A 804 -6.53 -32.24 14.12
N ASN A 805 -6.30 -30.93 14.11
CA ASN A 805 -7.03 -30.00 14.97
C ASN A 805 -8.55 -30.03 14.75
N LEU A 806 -9.03 -30.28 13.53
CA LEU A 806 -10.46 -30.39 13.24
C LEU A 806 -11.02 -31.73 13.75
N ALA A 807 -10.23 -32.80 13.69
CA ALA A 807 -10.64 -34.10 14.26
C ALA A 807 -10.75 -34.04 15.80
N LEU A 808 -9.89 -33.25 16.43
CA LEU A 808 -9.72 -33.22 17.88
C LEU A 808 -10.53 -32.11 18.55
N PHE A 809 -10.65 -30.91 17.96
CA PHE A 809 -11.10 -29.71 18.68
C PHE A 809 -12.29 -28.99 18.02
N CYS A 810 -13.05 -29.66 17.15
CA CYS A 810 -14.28 -29.11 16.58
C CYS A 810 -15.47 -29.08 17.54
N SER A 811 -15.38 -29.77 18.69
CA SER A 811 -16.30 -29.64 19.82
C SER A 811 -15.52 -29.42 21.12
N THR A 812 -16.21 -28.98 22.16
CA THR A 812 -15.59 -28.80 23.48
C THR A 812 -15.36 -30.11 24.22
N ASP A 813 -15.91 -31.23 23.75
CA ASP A 813 -15.92 -32.52 24.47
C ASP A 813 -14.50 -33.04 24.71
N THR A 814 -13.62 -32.90 23.72
CA THR A 814 -12.21 -33.25 23.87
C THR A 814 -11.52 -32.39 24.93
N VAL A 815 -11.87 -31.10 25.01
CA VAL A 815 -11.33 -30.21 26.03
C VAL A 815 -11.85 -30.61 27.41
N ASP A 816 -13.14 -30.94 27.54
CA ASP A 816 -13.71 -31.48 28.78
C ASP A 816 -12.94 -32.72 29.24
N GLU A 817 -12.63 -33.61 28.30
CA GLU A 817 -11.91 -34.84 28.58
C GLU A 817 -10.47 -34.59 29.07
N LEU A 818 -9.74 -33.67 28.43
CA LEU A 818 -8.37 -33.31 28.82
C LEU A 818 -8.34 -32.53 30.15
N MET A 819 -9.37 -31.73 30.43
CA MET A 819 -9.48 -30.98 31.68
C MET A 819 -9.62 -31.88 32.91
N THR A 820 -10.01 -33.15 32.75
CA THR A 820 -9.98 -34.14 33.85
C THR A 820 -8.56 -34.46 34.36
N ALA A 821 -7.55 -34.24 33.51
CA ALA A 821 -6.14 -34.47 33.81
C ALA A 821 -5.35 -33.16 34.00
N ALA A 822 -5.86 -32.03 33.50
CA ALA A 822 -5.19 -30.74 33.54
C ALA A 822 -5.40 -30.01 34.86
N ARG A 823 -4.39 -29.25 35.30
CA ARG A 823 -4.49 -28.37 36.47
C ARG A 823 -5.42 -27.17 36.21
N LYS A 824 -5.24 -26.53 35.05
CA LYS A 824 -6.07 -25.41 34.57
C LYS A 824 -5.97 -25.28 33.06
N LEU A 825 -6.89 -24.51 32.48
CA LEU A 825 -6.89 -24.14 31.08
C LEU A 825 -6.26 -22.75 30.88
N ILE A 826 -5.34 -22.65 29.94
CA ILE A 826 -4.85 -21.38 29.39
C ILE A 826 -5.21 -21.32 27.92
N LEU A 827 -5.89 -20.25 27.50
CA LEU A 827 -6.24 -20.01 26.12
C LEU A 827 -5.41 -18.85 25.58
N VAL A 828 -4.62 -19.10 24.53
CA VAL A 828 -3.91 -18.07 23.78
C VAL A 828 -4.54 -17.97 22.39
N SER A 829 -5.44 -17.01 22.19
CA SER A 829 -6.24 -16.98 20.97
C SER A 829 -6.72 -15.59 20.59
N SER A 830 -7.15 -15.45 19.35
CA SER A 830 -7.76 -14.22 18.86
C SER A 830 -9.25 -14.10 19.17
N ALA A 831 -9.86 -15.04 19.91
CA ALA A 831 -11.25 -14.94 20.34
C ALA A 831 -11.43 -13.73 21.26
N ALA A 832 -12.53 -12.98 21.09
CA ALA A 832 -12.87 -11.91 22.02
C ALA A 832 -13.10 -12.47 23.43
N PRO A 833 -12.77 -11.73 24.52
CA PRO A 833 -12.92 -12.21 25.89
C PRO A 833 -14.30 -12.79 26.21
N GLU A 834 -15.38 -12.18 25.71
CA GLU A 834 -16.75 -12.63 25.92
C GLU A 834 -17.01 -13.96 25.21
N ALA A 835 -16.46 -14.15 24.00
CA ALA A 835 -16.60 -15.37 23.23
C ALA A 835 -15.79 -16.51 23.86
N ALA A 836 -14.57 -16.23 24.31
CA ALA A 836 -13.74 -17.18 25.06
C ALA A 836 -14.42 -17.60 26.37
N SER A 837 -14.98 -16.65 27.12
CA SER A 837 -15.71 -16.92 28.36
C SER A 837 -16.96 -17.77 28.11
N ARG A 838 -17.66 -17.59 26.98
CA ARG A 838 -18.82 -18.41 26.62
C ARG A 838 -18.43 -19.87 26.35
N LEU A 839 -17.31 -20.10 25.66
CA LEU A 839 -16.86 -21.44 25.31
C LEU A 839 -16.29 -22.20 26.52
N TYR A 840 -15.51 -21.51 27.35
CA TYR A 840 -14.66 -22.18 28.33
C TYR A 840 -14.81 -21.67 29.76
N GLY A 841 -15.60 -20.62 30.01
CA GLY A 841 -15.77 -20.03 31.34
C GLY A 841 -16.40 -20.96 32.39
N ARG A 842 -16.89 -22.13 31.96
CA ARG A 842 -17.35 -23.21 32.86
C ARG A 842 -16.22 -23.88 33.64
N TYR A 843 -14.97 -23.81 33.16
CA TYR A 843 -13.84 -24.35 33.89
C TYR A 843 -13.38 -23.35 34.96
N GLY A 844 -13.18 -23.80 36.20
CA GLY A 844 -12.61 -22.94 37.24
C GLY A 844 -11.17 -22.55 36.90
N GLY A 845 -10.86 -21.25 36.88
CA GLY A 845 -9.48 -20.76 36.72
C GLY A 845 -8.94 -20.69 35.29
N VAL A 846 -9.79 -20.47 34.28
CA VAL A 846 -9.35 -20.19 32.90
C VAL A 846 -8.55 -18.89 32.82
N VAL A 847 -7.36 -18.95 32.23
CA VAL A 847 -6.57 -17.77 31.88
C VAL A 847 -6.67 -17.55 30.37
N HIS A 848 -7.21 -16.42 29.95
CA HIS A 848 -7.26 -16.05 28.54
C HIS A 848 -6.25 -14.96 28.23
N ILE A 849 -5.33 -15.24 27.32
CA ILE A 849 -4.35 -14.28 26.78
C ILE A 849 -4.81 -13.91 25.35
N PRO A 850 -5.48 -12.76 25.18
CA PRO A 850 -6.00 -12.34 23.88
C PRO A 850 -4.84 -11.93 22.95
N VAL A 851 -4.93 -12.31 21.68
CA VAL A 851 -3.96 -11.89 20.65
C VAL A 851 -4.64 -11.19 19.48
N PRO A 852 -3.95 -10.27 18.76
CA PRO A 852 -4.47 -9.67 17.54
C PRO A 852 -4.95 -10.71 16.54
N THR A 853 -6.14 -10.48 15.98
CA THR A 853 -6.73 -11.39 15.00
C THR A 853 -6.11 -11.26 13.61
N HIS A 854 -6.47 -12.20 12.73
CA HIS A 854 -6.07 -12.18 11.33
C HIS A 854 -6.78 -11.02 10.60
N ASN A 855 -6.15 -10.45 9.57
CA ASN A 855 -6.73 -9.36 8.76
C ASN A 855 -8.16 -9.67 8.26
N LYS A 856 -8.44 -10.92 7.85
CA LYS A 856 -9.77 -11.35 7.38
C LYS A 856 -10.87 -11.25 8.46
N THR A 857 -10.49 -11.29 9.74
CA THR A 857 -11.39 -11.35 10.90
C THR A 857 -11.38 -10.07 11.72
N GLN A 858 -10.60 -9.05 11.34
CA GLN A 858 -10.40 -7.82 12.11
C GLN A 858 -11.67 -6.99 12.38
N HIS A 859 -12.74 -7.23 11.60
CA HIS A 859 -14.04 -6.57 11.72
C HIS A 859 -15.13 -7.49 12.29
N ASN A 860 -14.79 -8.71 12.70
CA ASN A 860 -15.74 -9.62 13.32
C ASN A 860 -15.64 -9.47 14.84
N MET A 861 -16.74 -9.05 15.48
CA MET A 861 -16.81 -8.79 16.93
C MET A 861 -16.51 -10.02 17.79
N LYS A 862 -16.53 -11.23 17.22
CA LYS A 862 -16.12 -12.46 17.92
C LYS A 862 -14.60 -12.55 18.12
N TYR A 863 -13.82 -11.62 17.57
CA TYR A 863 -12.37 -11.61 17.60
C TYR A 863 -11.80 -10.30 18.17
N VAL A 864 -10.57 -10.37 18.67
CA VAL A 864 -9.81 -9.24 19.19
C VAL A 864 -9.29 -8.38 18.03
N SER A 865 -9.78 -7.15 17.95
CA SER A 865 -9.27 -6.12 17.06
C SER A 865 -8.17 -5.31 17.76
N ALA A 866 -7.05 -5.07 17.08
CA ALA A 866 -5.90 -4.35 17.63
C ALA A 866 -5.29 -3.42 16.57
N GLY A 867 -4.63 -2.35 17.02
CA GLY A 867 -3.99 -1.36 16.12
C GLY A 867 -2.71 -1.87 15.44
N ARG A 868 -2.17 -3.01 15.86
CA ARG A 868 -1.00 -3.68 15.25
C ARG A 868 -1.24 -5.19 15.14
N PRO A 869 -0.76 -5.85 14.07
CA PRO A 869 -0.91 -7.29 13.93
C PRO A 869 0.06 -8.07 14.86
N LEU A 870 -0.23 -9.36 15.02
CA LEU A 870 0.44 -10.24 15.99
C LEU A 870 1.98 -10.25 15.94
N PRO A 871 2.67 -10.21 14.78
CA PRO A 871 4.14 -10.21 14.76
C PRO A 871 4.80 -9.06 15.51
N TYR A 872 4.10 -7.94 15.72
CA TYR A 872 4.67 -6.83 16.48
C TYR A 872 4.58 -7.02 17.99
N VAL A 873 3.76 -7.95 18.48
CA VAL A 873 3.45 -8.12 19.90
C VAL A 873 3.61 -9.56 20.40
N TYR A 874 3.97 -10.52 19.54
CA TYR A 874 4.03 -11.94 19.94
C TYR A 874 5.06 -12.22 21.05
N ARG A 875 6.12 -11.41 21.19
CA ARG A 875 7.07 -11.55 22.30
C ARG A 875 6.46 -11.16 23.64
N GLU A 876 5.74 -10.05 23.68
CA GLU A 876 4.98 -9.62 24.87
C GLU A 876 3.94 -10.68 25.27
N VAL A 877 3.28 -11.30 24.29
CA VAL A 877 2.35 -12.43 24.53
C VAL A 877 3.09 -13.66 25.09
N ASN A 878 4.30 -13.96 24.61
CA ASN A 878 5.12 -15.05 25.15
C ASN A 878 5.51 -14.79 26.61
N GLU A 879 5.93 -13.56 26.94
CA GLU A 879 6.26 -13.16 28.32
C GLU A 879 5.05 -13.32 29.23
N GLN A 880 3.88 -12.83 28.82
CA GLN A 880 2.63 -13.03 29.56
C GLN A 880 2.30 -14.50 29.77
N LEU A 881 2.50 -15.35 28.75
CA LEU A 881 2.29 -16.79 28.88
C LEU A 881 3.26 -17.42 29.88
N GLN A 882 4.55 -17.08 29.81
CA GLN A 882 5.60 -17.57 30.72
C GLN A 882 5.25 -17.26 32.18
N ASP A 883 4.72 -16.07 32.46
CA ASP A 883 4.37 -15.65 33.81
C ASP A 883 3.27 -16.51 34.44
N VAL A 884 2.35 -17.05 33.62
CA VAL A 884 1.14 -17.73 34.11
C VAL A 884 1.15 -19.25 33.94
N VAL A 885 1.90 -19.80 32.99
CA VAL A 885 1.93 -21.23 32.68
C VAL A 885 2.76 -22.00 33.71
N ARG A 886 2.29 -23.17 34.14
CA ARG A 886 2.98 -24.06 35.08
C ARG A 886 2.87 -25.53 34.62
N PRO A 887 3.68 -26.44 35.18
CA PRO A 887 3.61 -27.85 34.84
C PRO A 887 2.21 -28.45 35.06
N GLY A 888 1.74 -29.25 34.10
CA GLY A 888 0.41 -29.88 34.11
C GLY A 888 -0.75 -28.97 33.64
N ASP A 889 -0.46 -27.75 33.16
CA ASP A 889 -1.47 -26.90 32.52
C ASP A 889 -1.80 -27.40 31.10
N LEU A 890 -3.06 -27.19 30.68
CA LEU A 890 -3.47 -27.34 29.29
C LEU A 890 -3.44 -25.96 28.61
N VAL A 891 -2.64 -25.80 27.57
CA VAL A 891 -2.54 -24.55 26.81
C VAL A 891 -3.07 -24.76 25.40
N LEU A 892 -4.21 -24.13 25.09
CA LEU A 892 -4.80 -24.16 23.74
C LEU A 892 -4.38 -22.91 22.97
N VAL A 893 -3.83 -23.10 21.77
CA VAL A 893 -3.27 -22.01 20.96
C VAL A 893 -4.01 -21.86 19.62
N GLY A 894 -4.65 -20.71 19.45
CA GLY A 894 -5.36 -20.28 18.23
C GLY A 894 -4.81 -18.96 17.69
N ALA A 895 -3.52 -18.94 17.34
CA ALA A 895 -2.78 -17.69 17.05
C ALA A 895 -1.97 -17.73 15.74
N GLY A 896 -2.45 -18.46 14.73
CA GLY A 896 -1.86 -18.51 13.39
C GLY A 896 -0.40 -18.96 13.37
N VAL A 897 0.42 -18.29 12.55
CA VAL A 897 1.83 -18.64 12.35
C VAL A 897 2.68 -18.35 13.61
N ALA A 898 2.49 -17.23 14.30
CA ALA A 898 3.26 -16.93 15.51
C ALA A 898 2.90 -17.87 16.69
N GLY A 899 1.70 -18.49 16.64
CA GLY A 899 1.21 -19.40 17.67
C GLY A 899 2.12 -20.60 17.98
N LYS A 900 2.97 -21.02 17.04
CA LYS A 900 3.90 -22.13 17.28
C LYS A 900 4.90 -21.80 18.40
N THR A 901 5.28 -20.54 18.53
CA THR A 901 6.16 -20.07 19.62
C THR A 901 5.48 -20.23 20.99
N PHE A 902 4.17 -20.01 21.09
CA PHE A 902 3.41 -20.18 22.33
C PHE A 902 3.29 -21.66 22.75
N VAL A 903 3.15 -22.56 21.78
CA VAL A 903 3.17 -24.01 22.04
C VAL A 903 4.52 -24.43 22.63
N ARG A 904 5.63 -23.93 22.07
CA ARG A 904 6.97 -24.16 22.61
C ARG A 904 7.10 -23.66 24.05
N THR A 905 6.64 -22.44 24.32
CA THR A 905 6.67 -21.84 25.66
C THR A 905 5.91 -22.71 26.67
N ALA A 906 4.73 -23.20 26.31
CA ALA A 906 3.97 -24.12 27.16
C ALA A 906 4.74 -25.42 27.44
N ARG A 907 5.28 -26.05 26.39
CA ARG A 907 6.06 -27.29 26.50
C ARG A 907 7.24 -27.14 27.48
N HIS A 908 8.05 -26.09 27.34
CA HIS A 908 9.21 -25.87 28.22
C HIS A 908 8.84 -25.59 29.68
N ALA A 909 7.61 -25.12 29.92
CA ALA A 909 7.09 -24.95 31.27
C ALA A 909 6.50 -26.23 31.89
N GLY A 910 6.64 -27.39 31.23
CA GLY A 910 6.06 -28.66 31.69
C GLY A 910 4.55 -28.79 31.43
N ALA A 911 3.99 -27.93 30.56
CA ALA A 911 2.59 -27.94 30.19
C ALA A 911 2.36 -28.64 28.84
N VAL A 912 1.10 -28.99 28.55
CA VAL A 912 0.71 -29.52 27.25
C VAL A 912 0.17 -28.40 26.38
N GLY A 913 0.95 -27.99 25.38
CA GLY A 913 0.61 -26.95 24.42
C GLY A 913 0.07 -27.52 23.10
N LEU A 914 -1.14 -27.12 22.72
CA LEU A 914 -1.85 -27.68 21.55
C LEU A 914 -2.25 -26.58 20.56
N ASP A 915 -1.75 -26.66 19.32
CA ASP A 915 -2.16 -25.81 18.20
C ASP A 915 -3.55 -26.22 17.68
N ILE A 916 -4.59 -25.54 18.16
CA ILE A 916 -5.98 -25.77 17.76
C ILE A 916 -6.37 -24.99 16.49
N GLY A 917 -5.63 -23.93 16.15
CA GLY A 917 -5.80 -23.11 14.95
C GLY A 917 -7.25 -22.86 14.52
N SER A 918 -7.59 -23.24 13.28
CA SER A 918 -8.90 -22.97 12.67
C SER A 918 -10.08 -23.73 13.30
N ALA A 919 -9.83 -24.67 14.22
CA ALA A 919 -10.91 -25.28 15.00
C ALA A 919 -11.59 -24.21 15.87
N MET A 920 -10.84 -23.20 16.31
CA MET A 920 -11.39 -22.03 17.00
C MET A 920 -12.43 -21.29 16.16
N ASP A 921 -12.18 -21.12 14.85
CA ASP A 921 -13.13 -20.44 13.95
C ASP A 921 -14.47 -21.18 13.85
N GLN A 922 -14.45 -22.52 13.98
CA GLN A 922 -15.67 -23.34 14.00
C GLN A 922 -16.39 -23.28 15.35
N LEU A 923 -15.66 -23.36 16.46
CA LEU A 923 -16.22 -23.23 17.80
C LEU A 923 -16.87 -21.86 18.04
N LEU A 924 -16.30 -20.80 17.47
CA LEU A 924 -16.87 -19.46 17.51
C LEU A 924 -18.09 -19.29 16.60
N ASP A 925 -18.38 -20.25 15.73
CA ASP A 925 -19.36 -20.15 14.65
C ASP A 925 -19.16 -18.85 13.84
N ALA A 926 -17.92 -18.60 13.43
CA ALA A 926 -17.56 -17.32 12.82
C ALA A 926 -18.04 -17.19 11.36
N GLY A 927 -18.48 -18.30 10.73
CA GLY A 927 -18.87 -18.33 9.31
C GLY A 927 -17.71 -18.30 8.31
N ILE A 928 -16.45 -18.47 8.77
CA ILE A 928 -15.20 -18.26 8.00
C ILE A 928 -14.49 -19.60 7.68
N HIS A 929 -15.22 -20.72 7.75
CA HIS A 929 -14.68 -22.03 7.40
C HIS A 929 -14.61 -22.22 5.88
N SER A 930 -13.78 -23.16 5.39
CA SER A 930 -13.84 -23.61 3.99
C SER A 930 -15.23 -24.19 3.70
N LEU A 931 -15.74 -24.09 2.46
CA LEU A 931 -16.97 -24.82 2.05
C LEU A 931 -16.80 -26.36 2.14
N PHE A 932 -15.55 -26.81 2.22
CA PHE A 932 -15.07 -28.18 2.06
C PHE A 932 -14.19 -28.59 3.22
#